data_AF-A0A3B0UY33-F1
#
_entry.id   AF-A0A3B0UY33-F1
#
_cell.length_a   1.000
_cell.length_b   1.000
_cell.length_c   1.000
_cell.angle_alpha   90.00
_cell.angle_beta   90.00
_cell.angle_gamma   90.00
#
_symmetry.space_group_name_H-M   'P 1'
#
loop_
_entity.id
_entity.type
_entity.pdbx_description
1 polymer ?
#
loop_
_entity_poly.entity_id
_entity_poly.type
_entity_poly.pdbx_seq_one_letter_code
_entity_poly.pdbx_strand_id
1 'polypeptide(L)'
;MKSIALLFLMGCSCILQAQSITSWTEEDGILGLGYPVPIAVDTPEPFDGFRTYSGLFAKHQSLALNNPYITGHIVGKTRYERDIWAYVLSDEDNLTKYGIKEGAMLINGGIHAREWQSPEVLTGIIELLDTNSQDQSLHQYLLENTAIITIPVNNVDGFLQTQRYPQQNWYSNQIGPRDGRMRRKNMLDVDEDLFTETDYLYGVDLNRNNAPYWATSNSSSPNATSIVYHGALVHSEPETQARLNAADLVATEQLRLYTDVHSFTLVHFSVTTNIANRNTLQSNLLKDFSNHHYAFPAAKYYADSPSASGSGLGLTTEYFASTFQVPSWTLEIEPTYNGGADYGGFNRNGHDGFILPESEITRVREQLAQTFMVTWYAQAGPPAITQFRVVEKETGITVYDASWDIQADGTRELIAHEIENILAGGEYSLIVTFDKPMRTRDESNQIVHLQGQNLTDYALNPDISASINGNSINLNLSNEGWINQQTTDVFSYKFYKDDTYSVDFIVPDDVDTENTSINWSIDVADMVGQRLDSDPQTVVTWANGQWQNYEDSNDQASIIGGVDSSYSVVVSDTSIYSFAPMIQPTGLYYDPSRSGEGFSYELLGATGVWLQWFTYDADGNQKWYSGVGQYSANKITINNLTETHGGTFGEDFNPENIYHTSFGSLEIIFNGGEAIIPAVGSHDVARTAKVLYTDVNGKKLRTNLHQLSYVKGAINDIRILDLPVVFPEPVGLITGSWYDPNRSGEGYIIEILEDNRAILLFYTYDLAGNHMWLLGSSGVINAEGNNITLDFNNVIITDGGIFGEDFNPNNVNRVPWGELQFELNCTGTGVVSYFSDIFGSGQYTITKLTNPLTLPFVCDEK
;
A
#
# COMPACT_ATOMS: atom_id res chain seq x y z
N MET A 1 2.90 -102.28 18.30
CA MET A 1 2.10 -102.12 17.06
C MET A 1 1.09 -101.01 17.34
N LYS A 2 1.41 -99.73 17.13
CA LYS A 2 1.29 -98.93 15.87
C LYS A 2 -0.08 -99.05 15.19
N SER A 3 -0.84 -97.95 15.21
CA SER A 3 -1.72 -97.37 14.17
C SER A 3 -2.50 -96.21 14.81
N ILE A 4 -1.98 -94.98 14.84
CA ILE A 4 -2.11 -93.89 13.83
C ILE A 4 -3.56 -93.65 13.40
N ALA A 5 -4.16 -92.62 13.98
CA ALA A 5 -5.39 -91.99 13.53
C ALA A 5 -5.03 -90.82 12.60
N LEU A 6 -5.63 -90.79 11.41
CA LEU A 6 -5.47 -89.73 10.41
C LEU A 6 -6.61 -88.73 10.60
N LEU A 7 -6.29 -87.53 11.08
CA LEU A 7 -7.23 -86.40 11.15
C LEU A 7 -7.13 -85.64 9.82
N PHE A 8 -8.22 -85.60 9.04
CA PHE A 8 -8.34 -84.72 7.87
C PHE A 8 -8.67 -83.31 8.36
N LEU A 9 -7.69 -82.40 8.33
CA LEU A 9 -7.92 -80.96 8.41
C LEU A 9 -8.32 -80.46 7.02
N MET A 10 -9.56 -79.99 6.90
CA MET A 10 -10.02 -79.24 5.74
C MET A 10 -9.56 -77.78 5.95
N GLY A 11 -8.41 -77.43 5.36
CA GLY A 11 -7.88 -76.07 5.38
C GLY A 11 -8.78 -75.14 4.58
N CYS A 12 -9.37 -74.16 5.26
CA CYS A 12 -9.93 -72.98 4.61
C CYS A 12 -8.75 -72.08 4.24
N SER A 13 -8.37 -72.08 2.97
CA SER A 13 -7.37 -71.15 2.43
C SER A 13 -8.00 -69.75 2.35
N CYS A 14 -7.93 -69.01 3.45
CA CYS A 14 -7.99 -67.55 3.38
C CYS A 14 -6.72 -67.10 2.65
N ILE A 15 -6.88 -66.57 1.43
CA ILE A 15 -5.80 -65.88 0.72
C ILE A 15 -5.50 -64.62 1.55
N LEU A 16 -4.46 -64.69 2.39
CA LEU A 16 -3.78 -63.51 2.94
C LEU A 16 -3.24 -62.74 1.73
N GLN A 17 -3.90 -61.65 1.36
CA GLN A 17 -3.43 -60.75 0.31
C GLN A 17 -2.32 -59.88 0.90
N ALA A 18 -1.10 -60.07 0.42
CA ALA A 18 0.09 -59.42 0.97
C ALA A 18 0.07 -57.91 0.72
N GLN A 19 0.03 -57.13 1.80
CA GLN A 19 0.45 -55.73 1.82
C GLN A 19 1.98 -55.70 1.81
N SER A 20 2.56 -54.79 1.03
CA SER A 20 4.02 -54.67 0.92
C SER A 20 4.45 -53.25 0.66
N ILE A 21 5.64 -52.91 1.15
CA ILE A 21 6.31 -51.66 0.78
C ILE A 21 6.66 -51.75 -0.70
N THR A 22 6.15 -50.79 -1.47
CA THR A 22 6.28 -50.73 -2.92
C THR A 22 6.71 -49.33 -3.32
N SER A 23 7.72 -49.24 -4.18
CA SER A 23 8.26 -47.97 -4.65
C SER A 23 7.58 -47.48 -5.91
N TRP A 24 7.45 -46.17 -6.04
CA TRP A 24 7.30 -45.51 -7.33
C TRP A 24 8.55 -45.74 -8.19
N THR A 25 8.35 -45.92 -9.48
CA THR A 25 9.43 -46.16 -10.45
C THR A 25 9.21 -45.36 -11.71
N GLU A 26 10.28 -45.02 -12.41
CA GLU A 26 10.19 -44.48 -13.77
C GLU A 26 9.65 -45.52 -14.75
N GLU A 27 10.03 -46.78 -14.57
CA GLU A 27 9.62 -47.90 -15.41
C GLU A 27 8.12 -48.23 -15.29
N ASP A 28 7.56 -48.83 -16.35
CA ASP A 28 6.17 -49.26 -16.38
C ASP A 28 5.92 -50.39 -15.37
N GLY A 29 4.85 -50.26 -14.59
CA GLY A 29 4.55 -51.13 -13.47
C GLY A 29 3.38 -50.64 -12.64
N ILE A 30 3.12 -51.30 -11.51
CA ILE A 30 2.00 -50.98 -10.61
C ILE A 30 2.06 -49.52 -10.13
N LEU A 31 3.25 -49.06 -9.75
CA LEU A 31 3.55 -47.68 -9.39
C LEU A 31 4.54 -47.05 -10.38
N GLY A 32 4.35 -47.30 -11.68
CA GLY A 32 5.16 -46.70 -12.74
C GLY A 32 4.68 -45.30 -13.11
N LEU A 33 5.57 -44.31 -13.06
CA LEU A 33 5.30 -42.91 -13.42
C LEU A 33 5.49 -42.64 -14.91
N GLY A 34 6.51 -43.23 -15.54
CA GLY A 34 6.94 -42.89 -16.89
C GLY A 34 7.91 -41.70 -16.97
N TYR A 35 8.35 -41.20 -15.82
CA TYR A 35 9.39 -40.17 -15.66
C TYR A 35 10.12 -40.38 -14.33
N PRO A 36 11.30 -39.77 -14.13
CA PRO A 36 12.04 -39.87 -12.87
C PRO A 36 11.18 -39.50 -11.66
N VAL A 37 11.26 -40.32 -10.61
CA VAL A 37 10.51 -40.04 -9.36
C VAL A 37 11.10 -38.80 -8.70
N PRO A 38 10.32 -37.72 -8.49
CA PRO A 38 10.81 -36.50 -7.86
C PRO A 38 11.39 -36.74 -6.46
N ILE A 39 12.52 -36.10 -6.17
CA ILE A 39 13.19 -36.19 -4.86
C ILE A 39 13.39 -34.78 -4.33
N ALA A 40 12.83 -34.51 -3.14
CA ALA A 40 12.98 -33.20 -2.54
C ALA A 40 14.45 -32.87 -2.25
N VAL A 41 14.89 -31.66 -2.64
CA VAL A 41 16.25 -31.16 -2.44
C VAL A 41 16.28 -30.14 -1.32
N ASP A 42 17.27 -30.25 -0.43
CA ASP A 42 17.47 -29.30 0.67
C ASP A 42 18.15 -28.02 0.18
N THR A 43 17.32 -27.09 -0.32
CA THR A 43 17.76 -25.80 -0.83
C THR A 43 16.68 -24.73 -0.57
N PRO A 44 17.05 -23.51 -0.15
CA PRO A 44 16.11 -22.39 -0.09
C PRO A 44 15.77 -21.84 -1.48
N GLU A 45 16.66 -21.99 -2.46
CA GLU A 45 16.49 -21.39 -3.78
C GLU A 45 15.55 -22.21 -4.67
N PRO A 46 14.66 -21.54 -5.43
CA PRO A 46 13.78 -22.22 -6.38
C PRO A 46 14.57 -22.83 -7.54
N PHE A 47 14.13 -24.00 -8.00
CA PHE A 47 14.69 -24.73 -9.14
C PHE A 47 13.61 -25.62 -9.79
N ASP A 48 13.97 -26.32 -10.87
CA ASP A 48 13.14 -27.34 -11.52
C ASP A 48 13.09 -28.62 -10.66
N GLY A 49 12.34 -28.56 -9.57
CA GLY A 49 12.12 -29.66 -8.63
C GLY A 49 11.49 -29.18 -7.32
N PHE A 50 11.37 -30.10 -6.36
CA PHE A 50 10.70 -29.84 -5.08
C PHE A 50 11.73 -29.58 -3.98
N ARG A 51 11.46 -28.60 -3.11
CA ARG A 51 12.28 -28.31 -1.94
C ARG A 51 11.84 -29.14 -0.74
N THR A 52 12.80 -29.48 0.12
CA THR A 52 12.49 -30.03 1.45
C THR A 52 11.74 -29.01 2.31
N TYR A 53 11.06 -29.48 3.36
CA TYR A 53 10.49 -28.58 4.37
C TYR A 53 11.52 -27.59 4.92
N SER A 54 12.75 -28.06 5.21
CA SER A 54 13.84 -27.21 5.69
C SER A 54 14.27 -26.16 4.67
N GLY A 55 14.32 -26.50 3.39
CA GLY A 55 14.60 -25.56 2.30
C GLY A 55 13.54 -24.47 2.19
N LEU A 56 12.27 -24.86 2.11
CA LEU A 56 11.14 -23.92 2.08
C LEU A 56 11.15 -22.98 3.29
N PHE A 57 11.26 -23.55 4.49
CA PHE A 57 11.29 -22.78 5.74
C PHE A 57 12.49 -21.82 5.80
N ALA A 58 13.69 -22.27 5.40
CA ALA A 58 14.87 -21.42 5.37
C ALA A 58 14.68 -20.22 4.42
N LYS A 59 14.02 -20.42 3.28
CA LYS A 59 13.66 -19.32 2.37
C LYS A 59 12.71 -18.35 3.05
N HIS A 60 11.61 -18.83 3.65
CA HIS A 60 10.64 -17.96 4.31
C HIS A 60 11.27 -17.12 5.43
N GLN A 61 12.13 -17.72 6.27
CA GLN A 61 12.83 -16.98 7.32
C GLN A 61 13.79 -15.93 6.75
N SER A 62 14.47 -16.23 5.65
CA SER A 62 15.34 -15.27 4.96
C SER A 62 14.53 -14.07 4.44
N LEU A 63 13.37 -14.31 3.83
CA LEU A 63 12.51 -13.25 3.31
C LEU A 63 11.95 -12.37 4.44
N ALA A 64 11.43 -12.97 5.50
CA ALA A 64 10.90 -12.25 6.66
C ALA A 64 11.95 -11.41 7.42
N LEU A 65 13.24 -11.80 7.35
CA LEU A 65 14.32 -11.01 7.95
C LEU A 65 14.75 -9.81 7.11
N ASN A 66 14.50 -9.84 5.80
CA ASN A 66 15.03 -8.85 4.85
C ASN A 66 13.95 -7.92 4.26
N ASN A 67 12.67 -8.25 4.45
CA ASN A 67 11.56 -7.48 3.90
C ASN A 67 10.56 -7.12 5.01
N PRO A 68 10.36 -5.83 5.32
CA PRO A 68 9.47 -5.40 6.40
C PRO A 68 8.00 -5.76 6.16
N TYR A 69 7.60 -5.99 4.90
CA TYR A 69 6.23 -6.41 4.59
C TYR A 69 5.96 -7.88 4.92
N ILE A 70 6.96 -8.67 5.34
CA ILE A 70 6.83 -10.11 5.53
C ILE A 70 7.07 -10.45 7.00
N THR A 71 6.01 -10.82 7.71
CA THR A 71 6.11 -11.21 9.12
C THR A 71 5.73 -12.68 9.33
N GLY A 72 6.56 -13.43 10.05
CA GLY A 72 6.33 -14.85 10.36
C GLY A 72 5.69 -15.05 11.73
N HIS A 73 4.67 -15.91 11.80
CA HIS A 73 3.88 -16.19 13.00
C HIS A 73 3.78 -17.69 13.26
N ILE A 74 4.07 -18.11 14.49
CA ILE A 74 3.78 -19.47 14.92
C ILE A 74 2.32 -19.54 15.32
N VAL A 75 1.51 -20.19 14.49
CA VAL A 75 0.05 -20.29 14.68
C VAL A 75 -0.39 -21.59 15.36
N GLY A 76 0.54 -22.53 15.53
CA GLY A 76 0.29 -23.74 16.31
C GLY A 76 1.50 -24.67 16.31
N LYS A 77 1.33 -25.85 16.90
CA LYS A 77 2.32 -26.92 16.88
C LYS A 77 1.66 -28.22 16.44
N THR A 78 2.37 -29.04 15.67
CA THR A 78 1.90 -30.38 15.31
C THR A 78 1.96 -31.35 16.49
N ARG A 79 1.54 -32.60 16.29
CA ARG A 79 1.62 -33.66 17.32
C ARG A 79 3.05 -34.02 17.70
N TYR A 80 4.01 -33.80 16.80
CA TYR A 80 5.43 -33.94 17.08
C TYR A 80 6.08 -32.65 17.60
N GLU A 81 5.28 -31.70 18.09
CA GLU A 81 5.73 -30.42 18.66
C GLU A 81 6.50 -29.53 17.66
N ARG A 82 6.25 -29.71 16.35
CA ARG A 82 6.84 -28.87 15.31
C ARG A 82 5.97 -27.64 15.09
N ASP A 83 6.60 -26.48 15.00
CA ASP A 83 5.88 -25.23 14.77
C ASP A 83 5.21 -25.24 13.38
N ILE A 84 3.96 -24.78 13.35
CA ILE A 84 3.21 -24.49 12.13
C ILE A 84 3.27 -22.99 11.93
N TRP A 85 3.88 -22.57 10.83
CA TRP A 85 4.10 -21.17 10.50
C TRP A 85 3.04 -20.65 9.54
N ALA A 86 2.55 -19.45 9.84
CA ALA A 86 1.85 -18.59 8.90
C ALA A 86 2.71 -17.36 8.63
N TYR A 87 2.57 -16.77 7.45
CA TYR A 87 3.23 -15.51 7.10
C TYR A 87 2.15 -14.50 6.71
N VAL A 88 2.27 -13.29 7.25
CA VAL A 88 1.44 -12.14 6.87
C VAL A 88 2.29 -11.26 5.94
N LEU A 89 1.76 -10.97 4.76
CA LEU A 89 2.36 -10.11 3.74
C LEU A 89 1.53 -8.81 3.67
N SER A 90 1.99 -7.75 4.34
CA SER A 90 1.29 -6.48 4.58
C SER A 90 2.24 -5.46 5.25
N ASP A 91 1.92 -4.18 5.26
CA ASP A 91 2.59 -3.16 6.09
C ASP A 91 2.07 -3.15 7.54
N GLU A 92 2.66 -2.32 8.40
CA GLU A 92 2.45 -2.43 9.86
C GLU A 92 1.14 -1.80 10.36
N ASP A 93 0.53 -0.86 9.61
CA ASP A 93 -0.52 0.03 10.13
C ASP A 93 -1.95 -0.50 9.95
N ASN A 94 -2.12 -1.63 9.22
CA ASN A 94 -3.40 -2.30 8.95
C ASN A 94 -4.42 -1.38 8.24
N LEU A 95 -3.95 -0.31 7.61
CA LEU A 95 -4.72 0.64 6.83
C LEU A 95 -4.19 0.68 5.38
N THR A 96 -5.08 0.95 4.44
CA THR A 96 -4.68 1.32 3.08
C THR A 96 -3.94 2.65 3.11
N LYS A 97 -3.23 3.00 2.02
CA LYS A 97 -2.62 4.33 1.84
C LYS A 97 -3.60 5.52 1.93
N TYR A 98 -4.90 5.23 1.95
CA TYR A 98 -5.97 6.20 2.08
C TYR A 98 -6.68 6.15 3.43
N GLY A 99 -6.17 5.42 4.42
CA GLY A 99 -6.67 5.39 5.80
C GLY A 99 -7.89 4.48 6.03
N ILE A 100 -8.15 3.52 5.14
CA ILE A 100 -9.26 2.55 5.28
C ILE A 100 -8.72 1.23 5.81
N LYS A 101 -9.46 0.50 6.64
CA LYS A 101 -9.02 -0.82 7.11
C LYS A 101 -8.77 -1.80 5.96
N GLU A 102 -7.62 -2.45 5.97
CA GLU A 102 -7.21 -3.38 4.92
C GLU A 102 -8.10 -4.62 4.85
N GLY A 103 -8.28 -5.14 3.63
CA GLY A 103 -8.90 -6.44 3.38
C GLY A 103 -7.89 -7.58 3.51
N ALA A 104 -8.32 -8.71 4.07
CA ALA A 104 -7.47 -9.87 4.30
C ALA A 104 -7.86 -11.08 3.43
N MET A 105 -6.84 -11.74 2.89
CA MET A 105 -6.97 -12.97 2.09
C MET A 105 -6.18 -14.09 2.76
N LEU A 106 -6.84 -15.19 3.10
CA LEU A 106 -6.20 -16.35 3.71
C LEU A 106 -6.03 -17.49 2.70
N ILE A 107 -4.81 -18.00 2.58
CA ILE A 107 -4.47 -19.14 1.73
C ILE A 107 -3.75 -20.22 2.54
N ASN A 108 -4.19 -21.47 2.36
CA ASN A 108 -3.63 -22.63 3.04
C ASN A 108 -3.09 -23.65 2.03
N GLY A 109 -1.96 -24.27 2.33
CA GLY A 109 -1.35 -25.32 1.50
C GLY A 109 -0.76 -26.44 2.35
N GLY A 110 -0.43 -27.56 1.69
CA GLY A 110 0.20 -28.71 2.35
C GLY A 110 -0.66 -29.34 3.45
N ILE A 111 -1.99 -29.18 3.41
CA ILE A 111 -2.91 -29.82 4.37
C ILE A 111 -2.96 -31.35 4.15
N HIS A 112 -2.86 -31.80 2.90
CA HIS A 112 -2.58 -33.19 2.59
C HIS A 112 -1.11 -33.35 2.21
N ALA A 113 -0.42 -34.23 2.94
CA ALA A 113 1.03 -34.30 2.89
C ALA A 113 1.62 -34.65 1.51
N ARG A 114 0.96 -35.50 0.72
CA ARG A 114 1.45 -35.94 -0.60
C ARG A 114 1.36 -34.89 -1.71
N GLU A 115 0.69 -33.77 -1.47
CA GLU A 115 0.36 -32.75 -2.47
C GLU A 115 1.47 -31.68 -2.55
N TRP A 116 2.70 -32.12 -2.87
CA TRP A 116 3.94 -31.33 -2.82
C TRP A 116 3.94 -30.07 -3.69
N GLN A 117 3.04 -29.99 -4.67
CA GLN A 117 2.88 -28.81 -5.50
C GLN A 117 2.37 -27.60 -4.69
N SER A 118 1.52 -27.83 -3.68
CA SER A 118 0.91 -26.72 -2.94
C SER A 118 1.88 -25.92 -2.07
N PRO A 119 2.82 -26.51 -1.29
CA PRO A 119 3.84 -25.72 -0.59
C PRO A 119 4.77 -24.92 -1.51
N GLU A 120 5.08 -25.45 -2.70
CA GLU A 120 5.89 -24.75 -3.69
C GLU A 120 5.17 -23.51 -4.23
N VAL A 121 3.89 -23.62 -4.58
CA VAL A 121 3.07 -22.49 -5.05
C VAL A 121 2.95 -21.41 -3.98
N LEU A 122 2.63 -21.79 -2.74
CA LEU A 122 2.51 -20.82 -1.64
C LEU A 122 3.84 -20.13 -1.31
N THR A 123 4.96 -20.83 -1.46
CA THR A 123 6.28 -20.22 -1.33
C THR A 123 6.57 -19.26 -2.50
N GLY A 124 6.18 -19.64 -3.73
CA GLY A 124 6.30 -18.78 -4.90
C GLY A 124 5.52 -17.47 -4.80
N ILE A 125 4.39 -17.46 -4.10
CA ILE A 125 3.64 -16.24 -3.77
C ILE A 125 4.50 -15.29 -2.91
N ILE A 126 5.11 -15.81 -1.83
CA ILE A 126 5.95 -15.01 -0.94
C ILE A 126 7.16 -14.47 -1.71
N GLU A 127 7.79 -15.31 -2.55
CA GLU A 127 8.93 -14.93 -3.40
C GLU A 127 8.56 -13.85 -4.44
N LEU A 128 7.38 -13.94 -5.05
CA LEU A 128 6.91 -12.97 -6.04
C LEU A 128 6.68 -11.59 -5.42
N LEU A 129 5.97 -11.55 -4.28
CA LEU A 129 5.70 -10.30 -3.57
C LEU A 129 6.96 -9.69 -2.98
N ASP A 130 7.90 -10.51 -2.47
CA ASP A 130 9.20 -10.03 -2.02
C ASP A 130 9.98 -9.33 -3.15
N THR A 131 10.12 -10.02 -4.28
CA THR A 131 10.89 -9.55 -5.45
C THR A 131 10.35 -8.23 -6.00
N ASN A 132 9.03 -8.01 -5.92
CA ASN A 132 8.34 -6.86 -6.47
C ASN A 132 7.81 -5.89 -5.40
N SER A 133 8.31 -5.97 -4.18
CA SER A 133 7.82 -5.17 -3.04
C SER A 133 8.01 -3.65 -3.18
N GLN A 134 8.76 -3.20 -4.20
CA GLN A 134 9.06 -1.80 -4.50
C GLN A 134 8.77 -1.47 -5.98
N ASP A 135 7.86 -2.22 -6.62
CA ASP A 135 7.56 -2.04 -8.05
C ASP A 135 6.71 -0.79 -8.35
N GLN A 136 6.16 -0.16 -7.32
CA GLN A 136 5.22 0.96 -7.38
C GLN A 136 4.03 0.63 -8.29
N SER A 137 3.58 -0.63 -8.28
CA SER A 137 2.53 -1.15 -9.14
C SER A 137 1.71 -2.17 -8.36
N LEU A 138 1.14 -3.16 -9.05
CA LEU A 138 0.24 -4.17 -8.50
C LEU A 138 0.76 -4.84 -7.21
N HIS A 139 2.03 -5.23 -7.16
CA HIS A 139 2.54 -6.02 -6.04
C HIS A 139 2.75 -5.15 -4.80
N GLN A 140 3.39 -3.99 -4.95
CA GLN A 140 3.52 -3.05 -3.84
C GLN A 140 2.16 -2.55 -3.37
N TYR A 141 1.21 -2.29 -4.27
CA TYR A 141 -0.17 -1.95 -3.92
C TYR A 141 -0.81 -3.02 -3.02
N LEU A 142 -0.65 -4.30 -3.34
CA LEU A 142 -1.20 -5.37 -2.50
C LEU A 142 -0.53 -5.43 -1.12
N LEU A 143 0.77 -5.19 -1.02
CA LEU A 143 1.49 -5.20 0.26
C LEU A 143 1.15 -3.99 1.16
N GLU A 144 0.70 -2.88 0.58
CA GLU A 144 0.42 -1.62 1.30
C GLU A 144 -1.09 -1.34 1.48
N ASN A 145 -1.96 -2.22 0.98
CA ASN A 145 -3.42 -2.02 1.05
C ASN A 145 -4.20 -3.31 1.35
N THR A 146 -3.52 -4.43 1.62
CA THR A 146 -4.13 -5.71 1.96
C THR A 146 -3.30 -6.51 2.95
N ALA A 147 -3.97 -7.42 3.68
CA ALA A 147 -3.32 -8.42 4.52
C ALA A 147 -3.40 -9.82 3.89
N ILE A 148 -2.32 -10.28 3.27
CA ILE A 148 -2.26 -11.64 2.70
C ILE A 148 -1.67 -12.60 3.73
N ILE A 149 -2.47 -13.56 4.18
CA ILE A 149 -2.06 -14.57 5.16
C ILE A 149 -1.86 -15.90 4.44
N THR A 150 -0.66 -16.46 4.52
CA THR A 150 -0.32 -17.74 3.89
C THR A 150 0.17 -18.76 4.92
N ILE A 151 -0.33 -20.00 4.81
CA ILE A 151 0.16 -21.16 5.56
C ILE A 151 0.77 -22.14 4.55
N PRO A 152 2.08 -22.05 4.24
CA PRO A 152 2.70 -22.85 3.17
C PRO A 152 2.62 -24.36 3.42
N VAL A 153 2.77 -24.79 4.69
CA VAL A 153 2.73 -26.21 5.07
C VAL A 153 1.91 -26.38 6.36
N ASN A 154 0.63 -26.73 6.23
CA ASN A 154 -0.22 -26.97 7.39
C ASN A 154 0.05 -28.33 8.08
N ASN A 155 0.23 -29.40 7.31
CA ASN A 155 0.52 -30.75 7.83
C ASN A 155 2.03 -31.05 7.80
N VAL A 156 2.80 -30.36 8.64
CA VAL A 156 4.29 -30.47 8.67
C VAL A 156 4.74 -31.91 8.92
N ASP A 157 4.11 -32.62 9.87
CA ASP A 157 4.51 -33.99 10.22
C ASP A 157 4.29 -34.96 9.06
N GLY A 158 3.11 -34.89 8.42
CA GLY A 158 2.82 -35.71 7.25
C GLY A 158 3.74 -35.35 6.08
N PHE A 159 4.01 -34.07 5.84
CA PHE A 159 4.89 -33.63 4.75
C PHE A 159 6.31 -34.17 4.93
N LEU A 160 6.87 -34.09 6.14
CA LEU A 160 8.16 -34.71 6.45
C LEU A 160 8.14 -36.23 6.24
N GLN A 161 7.05 -36.93 6.60
CA GLN A 161 6.90 -38.36 6.35
C GLN A 161 6.98 -38.68 4.85
N THR A 162 6.34 -37.87 4.00
CA THR A 162 6.45 -38.05 2.53
C THR A 162 7.87 -37.83 2.01
N GLN A 163 8.59 -36.84 2.55
CA GLN A 163 9.95 -36.51 2.14
C GLN A 163 11.00 -37.50 2.64
N ARG A 164 10.75 -38.12 3.81
CA ARG A 164 11.57 -39.21 4.35
C ARG A 164 11.54 -40.46 3.47
N TYR A 165 10.40 -40.71 2.83
CA TYR A 165 10.18 -41.88 1.97
C TYR A 165 9.65 -41.47 0.59
N PRO A 166 10.41 -40.69 -0.19
CA PRO A 166 9.90 -40.00 -1.37
C PRO A 166 9.54 -40.95 -2.53
N GLN A 167 9.99 -42.20 -2.46
CA GLN A 167 9.66 -43.24 -3.44
C GLN A 167 8.76 -44.34 -2.84
N GLN A 168 8.83 -44.59 -1.54
CA GLN A 168 8.30 -45.80 -0.91
C GLN A 168 6.92 -45.55 -0.30
N ASN A 169 6.05 -46.56 -0.35
CA ASN A 169 4.70 -46.51 0.20
C ASN A 169 4.29 -47.90 0.69
N TRP A 170 3.42 -47.97 1.68
CA TRP A 170 2.62 -49.16 1.90
C TRP A 170 1.60 -49.33 0.78
N TYR A 171 1.56 -50.49 0.14
CA TYR A 171 0.67 -50.74 -0.99
C TYR A 171 -0.15 -52.01 -0.81
N SER A 172 -1.41 -51.97 -1.26
CA SER A 172 -2.18 -53.17 -1.60
C SER A 172 -3.14 -52.91 -2.75
N ASN A 173 -3.56 -53.98 -3.43
CA ASN A 173 -4.51 -53.89 -4.54
C ASN A 173 -5.92 -53.43 -4.13
N GLN A 174 -6.28 -53.49 -2.85
CA GLN A 174 -7.63 -53.11 -2.39
C GLN A 174 -7.74 -51.63 -2.02
N ILE A 175 -6.69 -51.07 -1.41
CA ILE A 175 -6.71 -49.69 -0.88
C ILE A 175 -5.76 -48.75 -1.65
N GLY A 176 -4.91 -49.27 -2.53
CA GLY A 176 -3.88 -48.50 -3.22
C GLY A 176 -2.69 -48.15 -2.32
N PRO A 177 -1.80 -47.24 -2.76
CA PRO A 177 -0.69 -46.77 -1.95
C PRO A 177 -1.18 -45.90 -0.76
N ARG A 178 -0.51 -46.05 0.37
CA ARG A 178 -0.74 -45.41 1.67
C ARG A 178 0.61 -45.15 2.34
N ASP A 179 0.66 -44.11 3.17
CA ASP A 179 1.87 -43.70 3.90
C ASP A 179 3.10 -43.51 2.98
N GLY A 180 4.25 -43.20 3.56
CA GLY A 180 5.46 -42.80 2.83
C GLY A 180 5.14 -41.65 1.86
N ARG A 181 5.55 -41.74 0.59
CA ARG A 181 5.29 -40.69 -0.41
C ARG A 181 3.80 -40.36 -0.58
N MET A 182 2.91 -41.31 -0.32
CA MET A 182 1.46 -41.19 -0.50
C MET A 182 0.69 -40.96 0.80
N ARG A 183 1.38 -40.56 1.87
CA ARG A 183 0.77 -40.06 3.10
C ARG A 183 -0.15 -38.87 2.76
N ARG A 184 -1.39 -38.93 3.22
CA ARG A 184 -2.38 -37.84 3.07
C ARG A 184 -2.67 -37.15 4.39
N LYS A 185 -3.03 -37.96 5.39
CA LYS A 185 -3.51 -37.53 6.71
C LYS A 185 -2.39 -36.98 7.59
N ASN A 186 -2.73 -36.34 8.70
CA ASN A 186 -1.76 -35.99 9.76
C ASN A 186 -1.26 -37.24 10.50
N MET A 187 -0.27 -37.11 11.39
CA MET A 187 0.39 -38.24 12.08
C MET A 187 -0.24 -38.65 13.42
N LEU A 188 -1.57 -38.50 13.61
CA LEU A 188 -2.24 -39.03 14.82
C LEU A 188 -2.11 -40.56 14.90
N ASP A 189 -1.53 -41.06 15.99
CA ASP A 189 -1.27 -42.48 16.25
C ASP A 189 -0.41 -43.16 15.17
N VAL A 190 0.50 -42.41 14.54
CA VAL A 190 1.45 -42.91 13.54
C VAL A 190 2.87 -42.49 13.91
N ASP A 191 3.80 -43.44 13.91
CA ASP A 191 5.22 -43.18 14.12
C ASP A 191 5.93 -42.72 12.82
N GLU A 192 7.20 -42.33 12.91
CA GLU A 192 7.97 -41.87 11.75
C GLU A 192 8.62 -43.00 10.94
N ASP A 193 8.42 -44.26 11.35
CA ASP A 193 9.00 -45.45 10.75
C ASP A 193 8.00 -46.08 9.75
N LEU A 194 8.31 -45.96 8.45
CA LEU A 194 7.47 -46.59 7.42
C LEU A 194 7.30 -48.10 7.62
N PHE A 195 8.16 -48.79 8.36
CA PHE A 195 8.07 -50.24 8.52
C PHE A 195 7.10 -50.70 9.63
N THR A 196 6.48 -49.77 10.37
CA THR A 196 5.45 -50.10 11.35
C THR A 196 4.13 -50.49 10.65
N GLU A 197 3.87 -51.80 10.55
CA GLU A 197 2.67 -52.32 9.84
C GLU A 197 1.35 -51.96 10.53
N THR A 198 1.36 -51.61 11.82
CA THR A 198 0.12 -51.45 12.57
C THR A 198 -0.52 -50.08 12.45
N ASP A 199 0.19 -49.06 11.95
CA ASP A 199 -0.22 -47.65 12.05
C ASP A 199 -0.29 -46.87 10.72
N TYR A 200 0.28 -47.39 9.64
CA TYR A 200 0.31 -46.77 8.29
C TYR A 200 -1.05 -46.28 7.72
N LEU A 201 -2.18 -46.74 8.28
CA LEU A 201 -3.53 -46.30 7.92
C LEU A 201 -4.13 -45.23 8.84
N TYR A 202 -3.54 -44.96 10.02
CA TYR A 202 -4.05 -43.99 10.98
C TYR A 202 -3.70 -42.54 10.58
N GLY A 203 -3.99 -41.59 11.47
CA GLY A 203 -4.08 -40.17 11.15
C GLY A 203 -5.50 -39.70 10.85
N VAL A 204 -5.72 -38.39 10.88
CA VAL A 204 -6.97 -37.70 10.54
C VAL A 204 -6.84 -36.96 9.22
N ASP A 205 -7.87 -37.04 8.38
CA ASP A 205 -8.00 -36.18 7.20
C ASP A 205 -8.41 -34.79 7.70
N LEU A 206 -7.45 -33.87 7.70
CA LEU A 206 -7.62 -32.49 8.17
C LEU A 206 -8.69 -31.74 7.38
N ASN A 207 -8.93 -32.10 6.11
CA ASN A 207 -10.00 -31.55 5.28
C ASN A 207 -11.32 -32.35 5.42
N ARG A 208 -11.51 -33.06 6.54
CA ARG A 208 -12.79 -33.63 7.00
C ARG A 208 -13.08 -33.28 8.47
N ASN A 209 -12.16 -32.59 9.14
CA ASN A 209 -12.19 -32.34 10.57
C ASN A 209 -12.96 -31.06 10.95
N ASN A 210 -13.77 -30.48 10.05
CA ASN A 210 -14.27 -29.11 10.20
C ASN A 210 -15.78 -29.01 10.36
N ALA A 211 -16.22 -28.04 11.16
CA ALA A 211 -17.62 -27.61 11.20
C ALA A 211 -18.01 -26.89 9.89
N PRO A 212 -19.31 -26.80 9.52
CA PRO A 212 -20.47 -27.35 10.22
C PRO A 212 -20.80 -28.81 9.85
N TYR A 213 -20.20 -29.35 8.77
CA TYR A 213 -20.58 -30.65 8.19
C TYR A 213 -19.71 -31.83 8.66
N TRP A 214 -19.08 -31.67 9.82
CA TRP A 214 -18.30 -32.73 10.44
C TRP A 214 -19.16 -33.99 10.64
N ALA A 215 -18.71 -35.11 10.07
CA ALA A 215 -19.36 -36.42 10.18
C ALA A 215 -20.84 -36.48 9.69
N THR A 216 -21.25 -35.61 8.76
CA THR A 216 -22.63 -35.58 8.24
C THR A 216 -22.85 -36.36 6.94
N SER A 217 -21.78 -36.80 6.26
CA SER A 217 -21.87 -37.46 4.95
C SER A 217 -21.05 -38.75 4.87
N ASN A 218 -21.45 -39.63 3.95
CA ASN A 218 -20.73 -40.88 3.64
C ASN A 218 -19.40 -40.67 2.89
N SER A 219 -19.09 -39.42 2.50
CA SER A 219 -17.79 -39.02 1.91
C SER A 219 -16.78 -38.56 2.98
N SER A 220 -17.14 -38.75 4.25
CA SER A 220 -16.29 -38.75 5.43
C SER A 220 -16.45 -40.11 6.14
N SER A 221 -15.56 -40.49 7.04
CA SER A 221 -15.65 -41.78 7.73
C SER A 221 -15.30 -41.69 9.21
N PRO A 222 -16.01 -42.41 10.10
CA PRO A 222 -15.64 -42.57 11.51
C PRO A 222 -14.60 -43.69 11.71
N ASN A 223 -14.23 -44.42 10.67
CA ASN A 223 -13.23 -45.48 10.76
C ASN A 223 -11.82 -44.88 10.68
N ALA A 224 -11.02 -45.06 11.73
CA ALA A 224 -9.65 -44.55 11.83
C ALA A 224 -8.72 -45.00 10.69
N THR A 225 -8.99 -46.15 10.07
CA THR A 225 -8.20 -46.65 8.93
C THR A 225 -8.64 -46.11 7.57
N SER A 226 -9.74 -45.32 7.54
CA SER A 226 -10.20 -44.67 6.32
C SER A 226 -9.25 -43.53 5.91
N ILE A 227 -9.07 -43.35 4.61
CA ILE A 227 -8.29 -42.23 4.06
C ILE A 227 -8.99 -40.89 4.28
N VAL A 228 -10.31 -40.89 4.49
CA VAL A 228 -11.17 -39.73 4.80
C VAL A 228 -11.68 -39.77 6.24
N TYR A 229 -10.87 -40.28 7.17
CA TYR A 229 -11.23 -40.32 8.59
C TYR A 229 -11.37 -38.89 9.14
N HIS A 230 -12.54 -38.54 9.67
CA HIS A 230 -12.87 -37.16 10.09
C HIS A 230 -12.38 -36.80 11.50
N GLY A 231 -11.69 -37.71 12.20
CA GLY A 231 -11.26 -37.51 13.58
C GLY A 231 -12.35 -37.82 14.60
N ALA A 232 -11.96 -37.83 15.88
CA ALA A 232 -12.83 -38.21 16.98
C ALA A 232 -13.87 -37.13 17.32
N LEU A 233 -13.51 -35.86 17.11
CA LEU A 233 -14.35 -34.68 17.35
C LEU A 233 -14.06 -33.64 16.25
N VAL A 234 -14.97 -32.68 16.09
CA VAL A 234 -14.75 -31.52 15.23
C VAL A 234 -13.59 -30.66 15.73
N HIS A 235 -12.76 -30.17 14.82
CA HIS A 235 -11.52 -29.41 15.08
C HIS A 235 -10.61 -30.08 16.13
N SER A 236 -10.56 -31.42 16.16
CA SER A 236 -9.75 -32.17 17.12
C SER A 236 -8.25 -32.08 16.88
N GLU A 237 -7.83 -31.77 15.66
CA GLU A 237 -6.43 -31.82 15.27
C GLU A 237 -5.72 -30.47 15.49
N PRO A 238 -4.48 -30.49 16.02
CA PRO A 238 -3.76 -29.24 16.27
C PRO A 238 -3.42 -28.49 14.98
N GLU A 239 -3.25 -29.18 13.85
CA GLU A 239 -3.07 -28.55 12.54
C GLU A 239 -4.35 -27.82 12.08
N THR A 240 -5.53 -28.33 12.45
CA THR A 240 -6.80 -27.65 12.19
C THR A 240 -6.92 -26.39 13.04
N GLN A 241 -6.55 -26.46 14.33
CA GLN A 241 -6.51 -25.30 15.22
C GLN A 241 -5.53 -24.24 14.73
N ALA A 242 -4.35 -24.64 14.24
CA ALA A 242 -3.36 -23.71 13.71
C ALA A 242 -3.90 -22.86 12.56
N ARG A 243 -4.72 -23.43 11.67
CA ARG A 243 -5.37 -22.67 10.61
C ARG A 243 -6.40 -21.67 11.14
N LEU A 244 -7.14 -22.02 12.20
CA LEU A 244 -8.08 -21.10 12.84
C LEU A 244 -7.32 -19.95 13.50
N ASN A 245 -6.24 -20.23 14.21
CA ASN A 245 -5.38 -19.22 14.81
C ASN A 245 -4.74 -18.30 13.77
N ALA A 246 -4.43 -18.80 12.56
CA ALA A 246 -3.95 -17.96 11.47
C ALA A 246 -5.02 -16.98 10.97
N ALA A 247 -6.29 -17.37 10.97
CA ALA A 247 -7.40 -16.46 10.65
C ALA A 247 -7.58 -15.36 11.72
N ASP A 248 -7.20 -15.64 12.97
CA ASP A 248 -7.25 -14.70 14.08
C ASP A 248 -6.07 -13.68 14.08
N LEU A 249 -5.13 -13.78 13.14
CA LEU A 249 -4.06 -12.79 12.96
C LEU A 249 -4.59 -11.44 12.46
N VAL A 250 -5.81 -11.42 11.91
CA VAL A 250 -6.52 -10.22 11.48
C VAL A 250 -7.90 -10.18 12.14
N ALA A 251 -8.51 -9.00 12.18
CA ALA A 251 -9.87 -8.89 12.68
C ALA A 251 -10.85 -9.59 11.73
N THR A 252 -11.91 -10.20 12.27
CA THR A 252 -12.84 -11.05 11.51
C THR A 252 -13.49 -10.33 10.33
N GLU A 253 -13.82 -9.04 10.48
CA GLU A 253 -14.40 -8.18 9.46
C GLU A 253 -13.45 -7.88 8.29
N GLN A 254 -12.14 -8.08 8.47
CA GLN A 254 -11.16 -7.92 7.42
C GLN A 254 -11.14 -9.10 6.47
N LEU A 255 -11.52 -10.30 6.91
CA LEU A 255 -11.41 -11.48 6.07
C LEU A 255 -12.38 -11.38 4.87
N ARG A 256 -11.84 -11.43 3.66
CA ARG A 256 -12.60 -11.32 2.40
C ARG A 256 -12.56 -12.56 1.53
N LEU A 257 -11.58 -13.45 1.72
CA LEU A 257 -11.39 -14.64 0.89
C LEU A 257 -10.65 -15.76 1.66
N TYR A 258 -11.05 -17.02 1.43
CA TYR A 258 -10.29 -18.19 1.87
C TYR A 258 -10.07 -19.21 0.73
N THR A 259 -8.82 -19.58 0.45
CA THR A 259 -8.47 -20.64 -0.50
C THR A 259 -7.69 -21.77 0.18
N ASP A 260 -8.10 -23.02 -0.03
CA ASP A 260 -7.34 -24.20 0.37
C ASP A 260 -6.73 -24.88 -0.87
N VAL A 261 -5.40 -24.82 -1.02
CA VAL A 261 -4.68 -25.31 -2.20
C VAL A 261 -4.27 -26.77 -2.02
N HIS A 262 -4.72 -27.57 -2.97
CA HIS A 262 -4.58 -29.01 -3.08
C HIS A 262 -4.02 -29.39 -4.45
N SER A 263 -3.63 -30.65 -4.62
CA SER A 263 -3.47 -31.26 -5.95
C SER A 263 -4.19 -32.61 -5.96
N PHE A 264 -4.82 -33.04 -7.04
CA PHE A 264 -4.80 -32.50 -8.39
C PHE A 264 -6.20 -32.53 -9.01
N THR A 265 -6.43 -31.77 -10.08
CA THR A 265 -7.49 -31.98 -11.11
C THR A 265 -7.77 -30.77 -12.00
N LEU A 266 -7.18 -29.59 -11.71
CA LEU A 266 -7.55 -28.31 -12.33
C LEU A 266 -8.99 -27.89 -12.03
N VAL A 267 -9.40 -27.97 -10.76
CA VAL A 267 -10.78 -27.68 -10.33
C VAL A 267 -10.79 -26.77 -9.12
N HIS A 268 -11.67 -25.76 -9.14
CA HIS A 268 -12.12 -25.07 -7.94
C HIS A 268 -13.35 -25.81 -7.41
N PHE A 269 -13.24 -26.47 -6.25
CA PHE A 269 -14.40 -26.95 -5.49
C PHE A 269 -14.89 -25.82 -4.59
N SER A 270 -15.71 -24.94 -5.16
CA SER A 270 -16.21 -23.78 -4.45
C SER A 270 -17.44 -24.08 -3.60
N VAL A 271 -17.69 -23.24 -2.59
CA VAL A 271 -18.85 -23.40 -1.69
C VAL A 271 -19.84 -22.29 -1.96
N THR A 272 -21.10 -22.65 -2.22
CA THR A 272 -22.19 -21.69 -2.29
C THR A 272 -22.88 -21.56 -0.94
N THR A 273 -23.27 -20.33 -0.57
CA THR A 273 -24.06 -20.07 0.64
C THR A 273 -25.48 -19.62 0.25
N ASN A 274 -26.30 -19.26 1.23
CA ASN A 274 -27.60 -18.63 0.98
C ASN A 274 -27.50 -17.14 0.58
N ILE A 275 -26.30 -16.56 0.49
CA ILE A 275 -26.07 -15.16 0.12
C ILE A 275 -25.76 -15.09 -1.38
N ALA A 276 -26.74 -14.63 -2.17
CA ALA A 276 -26.66 -14.63 -3.63
C ALA A 276 -25.51 -13.75 -4.15
N ASN A 277 -25.36 -12.52 -3.66
CA ASN A 277 -24.33 -11.59 -4.11
C ASN A 277 -22.91 -12.11 -3.83
N ARG A 278 -22.67 -12.67 -2.64
CA ARG A 278 -21.42 -13.37 -2.31
C ARG A 278 -21.10 -14.47 -3.33
N ASN A 279 -22.10 -15.29 -3.69
CA ASN A 279 -21.90 -16.36 -4.67
C ASN A 279 -21.57 -15.79 -6.06
N THR A 280 -22.22 -14.70 -6.48
CA THR A 280 -21.88 -14.02 -7.73
C THR A 280 -20.45 -13.46 -7.72
N LEU A 281 -20.05 -12.79 -6.63
CA LEU A 281 -18.69 -12.29 -6.44
C LEU A 281 -17.66 -13.44 -6.52
N GLN A 282 -17.92 -14.57 -5.85
CA GLN A 282 -17.08 -15.76 -5.94
C GLN A 282 -16.97 -16.28 -7.38
N SER A 283 -18.08 -16.38 -8.11
CA SER A 283 -18.05 -16.84 -9.50
C SER A 283 -17.26 -15.88 -10.41
N ASN A 284 -17.30 -14.57 -10.16
CA ASN A 284 -16.48 -13.60 -10.88
C ASN A 284 -14.99 -13.80 -10.57
N LEU A 285 -14.61 -13.90 -9.29
CA LEU A 285 -13.22 -14.16 -8.88
C LEU A 285 -12.65 -15.44 -9.53
N LEU A 286 -13.42 -16.52 -9.53
CA LEU A 286 -13.00 -17.79 -10.13
C LEU A 286 -12.89 -17.69 -11.65
N LYS A 287 -13.76 -16.92 -12.29
CA LYS A 287 -13.68 -16.64 -13.72
C LYS A 287 -12.41 -15.84 -14.05
N ASP A 288 -12.10 -14.81 -13.27
CA ASP A 288 -10.92 -13.96 -13.46
C ASP A 288 -9.64 -14.77 -13.28
N PHE A 289 -9.60 -15.61 -12.24
CA PHE A 289 -8.52 -16.59 -12.00
C PHE A 289 -8.32 -17.49 -13.22
N SER A 290 -9.37 -18.19 -13.66
CA SER A 290 -9.26 -19.18 -14.73
C SER A 290 -8.93 -18.55 -16.08
N ASN A 291 -9.46 -17.37 -16.37
CA ASN A 291 -9.16 -16.65 -17.61
C ASN A 291 -7.71 -16.16 -17.64
N HIS A 292 -7.24 -15.57 -16.54
CA HIS A 292 -5.85 -15.13 -16.42
C HIS A 292 -4.87 -16.30 -16.60
N HIS A 293 -5.13 -17.42 -15.92
CA HIS A 293 -4.26 -18.58 -15.97
C HIS A 293 -4.29 -19.28 -17.34
N TYR A 294 -5.46 -19.35 -17.98
CA TYR A 294 -5.60 -19.95 -19.31
C TYR A 294 -4.85 -19.17 -20.40
N ALA A 295 -4.56 -17.90 -20.19
CA ALA A 295 -3.82 -17.09 -21.14
C ALA A 295 -2.30 -17.36 -21.15
N PHE A 296 -1.76 -18.10 -20.17
CA PHE A 296 -0.38 -18.58 -20.25
C PHE A 296 -0.19 -19.60 -21.39
N PRO A 297 1.04 -19.78 -21.90
CA PRO A 297 1.31 -20.67 -23.04
C PRO A 297 0.82 -22.12 -22.87
N ALA A 298 0.78 -22.63 -21.63
CA ALA A 298 0.30 -23.98 -21.33
C ALA A 298 -1.23 -24.13 -21.36
N ALA A 299 -1.97 -23.01 -21.42
CA ALA A 299 -3.42 -22.94 -21.54
C ALA A 299 -4.19 -23.82 -20.55
N LYS A 300 -3.75 -23.81 -19.28
CA LYS A 300 -4.37 -24.60 -18.21
C LYS A 300 -5.63 -23.86 -17.74
N TYR A 301 -6.78 -24.52 -17.84
CA TYR A 301 -8.06 -23.96 -17.41
C TYR A 301 -8.53 -24.63 -16.12
N TYR A 302 -8.84 -23.82 -15.11
CA TYR A 302 -9.39 -24.28 -13.85
C TYR A 302 -10.91 -24.19 -13.87
N ALA A 303 -11.61 -25.33 -13.84
CA ALA A 303 -13.07 -25.34 -13.87
C ALA A 303 -13.65 -25.16 -12.46
N ASP A 304 -14.74 -24.41 -12.32
CA ASP A 304 -15.48 -24.35 -11.06
C ASP A 304 -16.50 -25.51 -10.94
N SER A 305 -16.53 -26.15 -9.78
CA SER A 305 -17.47 -27.21 -9.41
C SER A 305 -18.08 -26.87 -8.04
N PRO A 306 -19.13 -26.02 -8.02
CA PRO A 306 -19.69 -25.52 -6.77
C PRO A 306 -20.50 -26.58 -6.03
N SER A 307 -20.31 -26.66 -4.72
CA SER A 307 -21.18 -27.40 -3.80
C SER A 307 -22.40 -26.55 -3.40
N ALA A 308 -23.56 -27.20 -3.26
CA ALA A 308 -24.81 -26.55 -2.90
C ALA A 308 -24.87 -26.24 -1.40
N SER A 309 -25.38 -25.05 -1.07
CA SER A 309 -25.65 -24.62 0.31
C SER A 309 -26.47 -25.65 1.11
N GLY A 310 -26.10 -25.84 2.38
CA GLY A 310 -26.78 -26.76 3.31
C GLY A 310 -26.32 -28.21 3.23
N SER A 311 -25.32 -28.54 2.41
CA SER A 311 -24.70 -29.86 2.33
C SER A 311 -23.18 -29.72 2.34
N GLY A 312 -22.47 -30.70 2.91
CA GLY A 312 -21.02 -30.66 2.93
C GLY A 312 -20.35 -31.91 3.49
N LEU A 313 -19.02 -31.86 3.54
CA LEU A 313 -18.13 -32.97 3.87
C LEU A 313 -17.28 -32.73 5.13
N GLY A 314 -17.39 -31.54 5.74
CA GLY A 314 -16.52 -31.09 6.82
C GLY A 314 -15.21 -30.50 6.30
N LEU A 315 -15.29 -29.80 5.15
CA LEU A 315 -14.14 -29.18 4.50
C LEU A 315 -13.74 -27.88 5.21
N THR A 316 -12.49 -27.47 5.03
CA THR A 316 -11.99 -26.18 5.52
C THR A 316 -12.77 -25.02 4.89
N THR A 317 -13.05 -25.11 3.59
CA THR A 317 -13.73 -24.08 2.79
C THR A 317 -15.20 -23.92 3.17
N GLU A 318 -15.84 -25.02 3.56
CA GLU A 318 -17.20 -24.99 4.11
C GLU A 318 -17.25 -24.25 5.45
N TYR A 319 -16.22 -24.41 6.30
CA TYR A 319 -16.09 -23.66 7.55
C TYR A 319 -15.99 -22.16 7.27
N PHE A 320 -15.09 -21.76 6.37
CA PHE A 320 -14.89 -20.33 6.08
C PHE A 320 -16.10 -19.70 5.37
N ALA A 321 -16.69 -20.39 4.40
CA ALA A 321 -17.91 -19.93 3.74
C ALA A 321 -19.10 -19.83 4.71
N SER A 322 -19.24 -20.75 5.65
CA SER A 322 -20.40 -20.77 6.57
C SER A 322 -20.24 -19.84 7.77
N THR A 323 -19.02 -19.72 8.30
CA THR A 323 -18.74 -18.97 9.53
C THR A 323 -18.49 -17.50 9.25
N PHE A 324 -17.67 -17.20 8.23
CA PHE A 324 -17.26 -15.83 7.89
C PHE A 324 -18.02 -15.26 6.69
N GLN A 325 -18.81 -16.09 5.99
CA GLN A 325 -19.55 -15.70 4.78
C GLN A 325 -18.67 -15.22 3.62
N VAL A 326 -17.37 -15.47 3.63
CA VAL A 326 -16.43 -15.06 2.56
C VAL A 326 -16.46 -16.02 1.37
N PRO A 327 -16.23 -15.56 0.12
CA PRO A 327 -15.79 -16.41 -0.99
C PRO A 327 -14.79 -17.47 -0.55
N SER A 328 -15.01 -18.72 -0.94
CA SER A 328 -14.19 -19.83 -0.48
C SER A 328 -14.25 -21.06 -1.39
N TRP A 329 -13.08 -21.62 -1.66
CA TRP A 329 -12.94 -22.80 -2.50
C TRP A 329 -11.69 -23.62 -2.18
N THR A 330 -11.78 -24.91 -2.49
CA THR A 330 -10.62 -25.80 -2.55
C THR A 330 -10.10 -25.73 -3.98
N LEU A 331 -8.84 -25.34 -4.16
CA LEU A 331 -8.18 -25.29 -5.46
C LEU A 331 -7.36 -26.56 -5.66
N GLU A 332 -7.76 -27.41 -6.60
CA GLU A 332 -6.98 -28.56 -7.05
C GLU A 332 -6.09 -28.17 -8.24
N ILE A 333 -4.79 -28.07 -8.02
CA ILE A 333 -3.80 -27.67 -9.04
C ILE A 333 -3.38 -28.81 -9.96
N GLU A 334 -2.42 -28.54 -10.84
CA GLU A 334 -1.97 -29.50 -11.85
C GLU A 334 -1.53 -30.85 -11.27
N PRO A 335 -1.75 -31.95 -12.01
CA PRO A 335 -2.34 -32.08 -13.37
C PRO A 335 -3.88 -32.12 -13.44
N THR A 336 -4.43 -32.42 -14.63
CA THR A 336 -5.83 -32.86 -14.81
C THR A 336 -6.07 -34.24 -14.21
N TYR A 337 -7.30 -34.76 -14.29
CA TYR A 337 -7.65 -36.13 -13.89
C TYR A 337 -6.83 -37.24 -14.60
N ASN A 338 -6.13 -36.93 -15.70
CA ASN A 338 -5.23 -37.86 -16.36
C ASN A 338 -3.90 -38.09 -15.61
N GLY A 339 -3.65 -37.35 -14.53
CA GLY A 339 -2.47 -37.56 -13.69
C GLY A 339 -1.17 -37.33 -14.45
N GLY A 340 -0.19 -38.21 -14.25
CA GLY A 340 1.12 -38.13 -14.89
C GLY A 340 1.07 -38.24 -16.42
N ALA A 341 -0.02 -38.76 -16.99
CA ALA A 341 -0.17 -38.86 -18.45
C ALA A 341 -0.26 -37.50 -19.15
N ASP A 342 -0.60 -36.42 -18.44
CA ASP A 342 -0.54 -35.05 -18.99
C ASP A 342 0.89 -34.65 -19.40
N TYR A 343 1.91 -35.31 -18.85
CA TYR A 343 3.33 -35.05 -19.11
C TYR A 343 4.07 -36.28 -19.63
N GLY A 344 3.36 -37.19 -20.31
CA GLY A 344 3.96 -38.38 -20.93
C GLY A 344 4.12 -39.58 -20.00
N GLY A 345 3.59 -39.51 -18.78
CA GLY A 345 3.55 -40.63 -17.84
C GLY A 345 2.52 -41.72 -18.17
N PHE A 346 2.48 -42.78 -17.35
CA PHE A 346 1.69 -43.98 -17.64
C PHE A 346 0.24 -43.99 -17.11
N ASN A 347 -0.10 -43.20 -16.08
CA ASN A 347 -1.41 -43.20 -15.41
C ASN A 347 -1.96 -44.61 -15.08
N ARG A 348 -1.12 -45.45 -14.43
CA ARG A 348 -1.46 -46.85 -14.15
C ARG A 348 -2.40 -47.06 -12.96
N ASN A 349 -2.41 -46.14 -12.01
CA ASN A 349 -3.01 -46.35 -10.70
C ASN A 349 -3.90 -45.19 -10.22
N GLY A 350 -4.05 -44.13 -11.03
CA GLY A 350 -4.84 -42.94 -10.68
C GLY A 350 -4.29 -42.10 -9.52
N HIS A 351 -3.04 -42.35 -9.13
CA HIS A 351 -2.38 -41.73 -7.99
C HIS A 351 -1.12 -40.94 -8.38
N ASP A 352 -0.69 -41.02 -9.64
CA ASP A 352 0.49 -40.32 -10.16
C ASP A 352 0.28 -38.80 -10.30
N GLY A 353 -0.96 -38.30 -10.29
CA GLY A 353 -1.24 -36.86 -10.26
C GLY A 353 -0.74 -36.13 -9.00
N PHE A 354 -0.50 -36.85 -7.89
CA PHE A 354 0.14 -36.26 -6.69
C PHE A 354 1.68 -36.17 -6.83
N ILE A 355 2.24 -36.67 -7.95
CA ILE A 355 3.68 -36.76 -8.21
C ILE A 355 3.95 -36.09 -9.56
N LEU A 356 3.85 -34.77 -9.60
CA LEU A 356 4.16 -33.97 -10.77
C LEU A 356 5.65 -34.12 -11.15
N PRO A 357 6.01 -34.21 -12.45
CA PRO A 357 7.41 -34.18 -12.88
C PRO A 357 8.12 -32.90 -12.40
N GLU A 358 9.40 -33.02 -12.03
CA GLU A 358 10.21 -31.90 -11.54
C GLU A 358 10.32 -30.75 -12.55
N SER A 359 10.31 -31.04 -13.86
CA SER A 359 10.38 -30.03 -14.92
C SER A 359 9.16 -29.10 -14.99
N GLU A 360 8.05 -29.45 -14.35
CA GLU A 360 6.80 -28.67 -14.44
C GLU A 360 6.62 -27.72 -13.27
N ILE A 361 7.23 -27.99 -12.12
CA ILE A 361 6.89 -27.28 -10.87
C ILE A 361 7.26 -25.80 -10.89
N THR A 362 8.35 -25.43 -11.57
CA THR A 362 8.72 -24.01 -11.75
C THR A 362 7.60 -23.24 -12.43
N ARG A 363 7.09 -23.77 -13.55
CA ARG A 363 5.98 -23.17 -14.28
C ARG A 363 4.71 -23.09 -13.43
N VAL A 364 4.36 -24.19 -12.74
CA VAL A 364 3.17 -24.25 -11.87
C VAL A 364 3.27 -23.20 -10.75
N ARG A 365 4.42 -23.12 -10.06
CA ARG A 365 4.69 -22.18 -8.97
C ARG A 365 4.54 -20.73 -9.44
N GLU A 366 5.22 -20.36 -10.52
CA GLU A 366 5.28 -18.98 -10.99
C GLU A 366 3.95 -18.51 -11.59
N GLN A 367 3.30 -19.34 -12.42
CA GLN A 367 2.04 -18.97 -13.07
C GLN A 367 0.89 -18.87 -12.05
N LEU A 368 0.82 -19.78 -11.07
CA LEU A 368 -0.20 -19.67 -10.02
C LEU A 368 0.05 -18.49 -9.10
N ALA A 369 1.30 -18.20 -8.72
CA ALA A 369 1.63 -17.02 -7.92
C ALA A 369 1.12 -15.73 -8.59
N GLN A 370 1.36 -15.56 -9.90
CA GLN A 370 0.84 -14.44 -10.68
C GLN A 370 -0.70 -14.42 -10.74
N THR A 371 -1.32 -15.60 -10.89
CA THR A 371 -2.79 -15.71 -10.97
C THR A 371 -3.48 -15.28 -9.67
N PHE A 372 -2.89 -15.59 -8.52
CA PHE A 372 -3.44 -15.15 -7.23
C PHE A 372 -3.49 -13.63 -7.08
N MET A 373 -2.49 -12.91 -7.61
CA MET A 373 -2.46 -11.44 -7.58
C MET A 373 -3.73 -10.83 -8.18
N VAL A 374 -4.26 -11.43 -9.25
CA VAL A 374 -5.48 -10.96 -9.92
C VAL A 374 -6.70 -11.03 -9.00
N THR A 375 -6.90 -12.18 -8.35
CA THR A 375 -8.03 -12.34 -7.42
C THR A 375 -7.90 -11.49 -6.18
N TRP A 376 -6.68 -11.24 -5.71
CA TRP A 376 -6.43 -10.42 -4.54
C TRP A 376 -6.57 -8.93 -4.84
N TYR A 377 -6.16 -8.49 -6.03
CA TYR A 377 -6.44 -7.14 -6.52
C TYR A 377 -7.93 -6.86 -6.66
N ALA A 378 -8.70 -7.83 -7.17
CA ALA A 378 -10.16 -7.74 -7.22
C ALA A 378 -10.79 -7.66 -5.82
N GLN A 379 -10.16 -8.29 -4.82
CA GLN A 379 -10.66 -8.36 -3.45
C GLN A 379 -10.11 -7.27 -2.52
N ALA A 380 -9.10 -6.50 -2.98
CA ALA A 380 -8.55 -5.34 -2.30
C ALA A 380 -9.58 -4.20 -2.17
N GLY A 381 -10.49 -4.08 -3.14
CA GLY A 381 -11.58 -3.12 -3.13
C GLY A 381 -11.94 -2.66 -4.54
N PRO A 382 -13.20 -2.23 -4.78
CA PRO A 382 -13.55 -1.46 -5.96
C PRO A 382 -12.75 -0.15 -6.06
N PRO A 383 -12.47 0.36 -7.28
CA PRO A 383 -11.80 1.64 -7.46
C PRO A 383 -12.70 2.82 -7.04
N ALA A 384 -12.11 3.84 -6.43
CA ALA A 384 -12.74 5.15 -6.21
C ALA A 384 -11.81 6.29 -6.65
N ILE A 385 -12.39 7.41 -7.08
CA ILE A 385 -11.62 8.63 -7.33
C ILE A 385 -11.27 9.28 -5.99
N THR A 386 -10.00 9.61 -5.81
CA THR A 386 -9.49 10.25 -4.58
C THR A 386 -9.15 11.71 -4.77
N GLN A 387 -8.85 12.12 -6.01
CA GLN A 387 -8.58 13.50 -6.38
C GLN A 387 -9.04 13.80 -7.81
N PHE A 388 -9.64 14.98 -7.98
CA PHE A 388 -10.04 15.58 -9.25
C PHE A 388 -9.42 16.97 -9.34
N ARG A 389 -8.60 17.22 -10.36
CA ARG A 389 -7.83 18.47 -10.49
C ARG A 389 -7.91 19.02 -11.91
N VAL A 390 -8.11 20.32 -12.03
CA VAL A 390 -8.08 21.04 -13.31
C VAL A 390 -6.91 22.02 -13.33
N VAL A 391 -6.16 21.98 -14.42
CA VAL A 391 -4.95 22.76 -14.63
C VAL A 391 -5.08 23.54 -15.94
N GLU A 392 -4.78 24.84 -15.92
CA GLU A 392 -4.71 25.65 -17.13
C GLU A 392 -3.46 25.26 -17.94
N LYS A 393 -3.65 24.96 -19.22
CA LYS A 393 -2.67 24.21 -20.01
C LYS A 393 -1.42 24.99 -20.37
N GLU A 394 -1.54 26.30 -20.62
CA GLU A 394 -0.41 27.12 -21.07
C GLU A 394 0.56 27.43 -19.92
N THR A 395 0.01 27.71 -18.74
CA THR A 395 0.76 28.16 -17.56
C THR A 395 1.04 27.05 -16.55
N GLY A 396 0.29 25.95 -16.59
CA GLY A 396 0.34 24.89 -15.59
C GLY A 396 -0.31 25.27 -14.25
N ILE A 397 -1.05 26.38 -14.19
CA ILE A 397 -1.74 26.84 -12.97
C ILE A 397 -2.87 25.87 -12.63
N THR A 398 -2.87 25.36 -11.40
CA THR A 398 -4.02 24.62 -10.87
C THR A 398 -5.14 25.61 -10.57
N VAL A 399 -6.28 25.47 -11.25
CA VAL A 399 -7.46 26.36 -11.11
C VAL A 399 -8.57 25.74 -10.27
N TYR A 400 -8.60 24.41 -10.16
CA TYR A 400 -9.53 23.68 -9.32
C TYR A 400 -8.85 22.43 -8.77
N ASP A 401 -9.07 22.15 -7.48
CA ASP A 401 -8.63 20.92 -6.85
C ASP A 401 -9.71 20.40 -5.90
N ALA A 402 -10.10 19.14 -6.04
CA ALA A 402 -11.01 18.50 -5.12
C ALA A 402 -10.48 17.13 -4.72
N SER A 403 -10.58 16.81 -3.43
CA SER A 403 -10.16 15.51 -2.90
C SER A 403 -11.02 15.07 -1.73
N TRP A 404 -11.15 13.76 -1.56
CA TRP A 404 -11.96 13.15 -0.51
C TRP A 404 -11.16 12.94 0.77
N ASP A 405 -11.75 13.36 1.90
CA ASP A 405 -11.14 13.23 3.23
C ASP A 405 -12.00 12.36 4.14
N ILE A 406 -11.40 11.33 4.73
CA ILE A 406 -12.09 10.46 5.70
C ILE A 406 -12.40 11.24 6.97
N GLN A 407 -13.67 11.17 7.38
CA GLN A 407 -14.21 11.78 8.58
C GLN A 407 -14.15 10.81 9.76
N ALA A 408 -14.29 11.34 10.98
CA ALA A 408 -14.26 10.54 12.21
C ALA A 408 -15.39 9.49 12.30
N ASP A 409 -16.49 9.68 11.58
CA ASP A 409 -17.60 8.72 11.51
C ASP A 409 -17.44 7.65 10.43
N GLY A 410 -16.33 7.68 9.67
CA GLY A 410 -16.03 6.74 8.59
C GLY A 410 -16.61 7.13 7.23
N THR A 411 -17.33 8.25 7.12
CA THR A 411 -17.70 8.83 5.81
C THR A 411 -16.53 9.57 5.19
N ARG A 412 -16.65 9.97 3.92
CA ARG A 412 -15.71 10.91 3.28
C ARG A 412 -16.41 12.23 3.01
N GLU A 413 -15.69 13.33 3.15
CA GLU A 413 -16.14 14.66 2.72
C GLU A 413 -15.36 15.07 1.48
N LEU A 414 -16.05 15.55 0.45
CA LEU A 414 -15.41 16.14 -0.72
C LEU A 414 -15.00 17.57 -0.38
N ILE A 415 -13.70 17.80 -0.26
CA ILE A 415 -13.16 19.14 -0.06
C ILE A 415 -12.73 19.69 -1.42
N ALA A 416 -13.51 20.63 -1.94
CA ALA A 416 -13.23 21.35 -3.18
C ALA A 416 -12.62 22.72 -2.90
N HIS A 417 -11.54 23.03 -3.61
CA HIS A 417 -10.85 24.31 -3.60
C HIS A 417 -10.97 24.94 -4.99
N GLU A 418 -11.84 25.94 -5.11
CA GLU A 418 -11.92 26.80 -6.29
C GLU A 418 -10.82 27.86 -6.19
N ILE A 419 -9.79 27.72 -7.03
CA ILE A 419 -8.61 28.61 -7.04
C ILE A 419 -8.78 29.74 -8.06
N GLU A 420 -9.38 29.43 -9.20
CA GLU A 420 -9.69 30.36 -10.28
C GLU A 420 -10.87 29.79 -11.10
N ASN A 421 -11.60 30.65 -11.81
CA ASN A 421 -12.66 30.21 -12.72
C ASN A 421 -12.05 29.50 -13.94
N ILE A 422 -12.71 28.44 -14.39
CA ILE A 422 -12.52 27.97 -15.76
C ILE A 422 -13.17 29.00 -16.70
N LEU A 423 -12.46 29.38 -17.76
CA LEU A 423 -12.92 30.38 -18.72
C LEU A 423 -13.52 29.72 -19.97
N ALA A 424 -14.60 30.30 -20.50
CA ALA A 424 -15.12 29.95 -21.81
C ALA A 424 -14.02 30.13 -22.88
N GLY A 425 -13.87 29.14 -23.76
CA GLY A 425 -12.78 29.11 -24.76
C GLY A 425 -11.41 28.70 -24.24
N GLY A 426 -11.25 28.49 -22.92
CA GLY A 426 -9.96 28.14 -22.32
C GLY A 426 -9.54 26.70 -22.57
N GLU A 427 -8.21 26.47 -22.60
CA GLU A 427 -7.61 25.14 -22.70
C GLU A 427 -7.08 24.67 -21.35
N TYR A 428 -7.44 23.45 -20.97
CA TYR A 428 -7.13 22.88 -19.65
C TYR A 428 -6.71 21.42 -19.76
N SER A 429 -6.12 20.90 -18.70
CA SER A 429 -5.92 19.48 -18.46
C SER A 429 -6.68 19.06 -17.21
N LEU A 430 -7.46 17.98 -17.32
CA LEU A 430 -8.10 17.29 -16.20
C LEU A 430 -7.18 16.15 -15.75
N ILE A 431 -6.90 16.09 -14.46
CA ILE A 431 -6.12 15.05 -13.80
C ILE A 431 -7.03 14.35 -12.77
N VAL A 432 -7.17 13.04 -12.89
CA VAL A 432 -8.01 12.19 -12.03
C VAL A 432 -7.14 11.12 -11.40
N THR A 433 -7.12 11.05 -10.08
CA THR A 433 -6.36 10.05 -9.31
C THR A 433 -7.31 9.07 -8.64
N PHE A 434 -6.98 7.79 -8.73
CA PHE A 434 -7.71 6.66 -8.16
C PHE A 434 -7.00 6.11 -6.93
N ASP A 435 -7.69 5.32 -6.11
CA ASP A 435 -7.13 4.68 -4.92
C ASP A 435 -6.35 3.39 -5.18
N LYS A 436 -6.19 3.00 -6.45
CA LYS A 436 -5.49 1.79 -6.86
C LYS A 436 -4.89 1.95 -8.26
N PRO A 437 -3.84 1.18 -8.62
CA PRO A 437 -3.35 1.15 -10.00
C PRO A 437 -4.45 0.60 -10.91
N MET A 438 -4.77 1.32 -11.98
CA MET A 438 -5.89 0.99 -12.85
C MET A 438 -5.46 0.22 -14.09
N ARG A 439 -4.18 0.26 -14.48
CA ARG A 439 -3.67 -0.35 -15.72
C ARG A 439 -2.40 -1.14 -15.49
N THR A 440 -2.14 -2.03 -16.45
CA THR A 440 -0.84 -2.69 -16.61
C THR A 440 -0.27 -2.33 -17.97
N ARG A 441 1.05 -2.49 -18.08
CA ARG A 441 1.79 -2.24 -19.31
C ARG A 441 2.54 -3.47 -19.77
N ASP A 442 2.71 -3.61 -21.07
CA ASP A 442 3.56 -4.65 -21.66
C ASP A 442 5.05 -4.27 -21.62
N GLU A 443 5.92 -5.15 -22.11
CA GLU A 443 7.37 -4.91 -22.19
C GLU A 443 7.75 -3.72 -23.08
N SER A 444 6.85 -3.27 -23.96
CA SER A 444 6.99 -2.07 -24.80
C SER A 444 6.38 -0.82 -24.15
N ASN A 445 6.05 -0.90 -22.85
CA ASN A 445 5.46 0.16 -22.04
C ASN A 445 4.09 0.65 -22.55
N GLN A 446 3.40 -0.15 -23.36
CA GLN A 446 2.05 0.14 -23.85
C GLN A 446 1.01 -0.35 -22.86
N ILE A 447 -0.06 0.43 -22.67
CA ILE A 447 -1.18 0.00 -21.84
C ILE A 447 -1.88 -1.17 -22.54
N VAL A 448 -2.08 -2.24 -21.79
CA VAL A 448 -2.76 -3.44 -22.27
C VAL A 448 -3.78 -3.89 -21.24
N HIS A 449 -4.78 -4.66 -21.68
CA HIS A 449 -5.63 -5.38 -20.75
C HIS A 449 -4.76 -6.36 -19.95
N LEU A 450 -5.08 -6.50 -18.66
CA LEU A 450 -4.47 -7.53 -17.83
C LEU A 450 -4.65 -8.89 -18.50
N GLN A 451 -3.58 -9.70 -18.49
CA GLN A 451 -3.58 -11.00 -19.16
C GLN A 451 -4.85 -11.81 -18.82
N GLY A 452 -5.52 -12.33 -19.84
CA GLY A 452 -6.74 -13.12 -19.73
C GLY A 452 -8.03 -12.33 -19.49
N GLN A 453 -7.95 -11.04 -19.12
CA GLN A 453 -9.11 -10.20 -18.91
C GLN A 453 -9.62 -9.66 -20.26
N ASN A 454 -10.70 -10.24 -20.76
CA ASN A 454 -11.35 -9.79 -21.99
C ASN A 454 -12.46 -8.78 -21.67
N LEU A 455 -12.05 -7.54 -21.44
CA LEU A 455 -12.93 -6.43 -21.10
C LEU A 455 -13.35 -5.64 -22.35
N THR A 456 -13.83 -6.32 -23.40
CA THR A 456 -14.22 -5.66 -24.66
C THR A 456 -15.32 -4.61 -24.51
N ASP A 457 -16.09 -4.70 -23.42
CA ASP A 457 -17.16 -3.76 -23.12
C ASP A 457 -16.66 -2.51 -22.37
N TYR A 458 -15.39 -2.49 -21.93
CA TYR A 458 -14.79 -1.38 -21.21
C TYR A 458 -13.54 -0.85 -21.91
N ALA A 459 -13.55 0.45 -22.22
CA ALA A 459 -12.38 1.12 -22.77
C ALA A 459 -11.23 1.17 -21.75
N LEU A 460 -9.98 1.16 -22.25
CA LEU A 460 -8.80 1.36 -21.41
C LEU A 460 -8.68 2.81 -20.92
N ASN A 461 -9.33 3.77 -21.56
CA ASN A 461 -9.38 5.15 -21.04
C ASN A 461 -10.76 5.39 -20.40
N PRO A 462 -10.84 6.27 -19.37
CA PRO A 462 -12.11 6.73 -18.84
C PRO A 462 -12.98 7.38 -19.92
N ASP A 463 -14.28 7.09 -19.90
CA ASP A 463 -15.29 7.88 -20.62
C ASP A 463 -15.66 9.09 -19.75
N ILE A 464 -15.34 10.28 -20.25
CA ILE A 464 -15.49 11.55 -19.52
C ILE A 464 -16.51 12.39 -20.26
N SER A 465 -17.58 12.73 -19.55
CA SER A 465 -18.63 13.60 -20.07
C SER A 465 -18.93 14.74 -19.11
N ALA A 466 -19.54 15.79 -19.65
CA ALA A 466 -19.82 17.01 -18.91
C ALA A 466 -21.17 17.60 -19.30
N SER A 467 -21.80 18.30 -18.35
CA SER A 467 -23.07 18.99 -18.57
C SER A 467 -23.19 20.30 -17.80
N ILE A 468 -23.91 21.26 -18.38
CA ILE A 468 -24.31 22.52 -17.75
C ILE A 468 -25.84 22.57 -17.73
N ASN A 469 -26.43 22.83 -16.56
CA ASN A 469 -27.90 22.87 -16.38
C ASN A 469 -28.61 21.61 -16.92
N GLY A 470 -27.95 20.44 -16.82
CA GLY A 470 -28.43 19.15 -17.32
C GLY A 470 -28.31 18.95 -18.84
N ASN A 471 -27.77 19.91 -19.58
CA ASN A 471 -27.49 19.77 -21.01
C ASN A 471 -26.03 19.38 -21.23
N SER A 472 -25.79 18.32 -22.02
CA SER A 472 -24.44 17.88 -22.35
C SER A 472 -23.69 18.97 -23.14
N ILE A 473 -22.40 19.14 -22.81
CA ILE A 473 -21.46 19.98 -23.54
C ILE A 473 -20.33 19.14 -24.11
N ASN A 474 -19.74 19.57 -25.23
CA ASN A 474 -18.60 18.88 -25.84
C ASN A 474 -17.29 19.59 -25.44
N LEU A 475 -16.49 18.94 -24.60
CA LEU A 475 -15.23 19.48 -24.11
C LEU A 475 -14.03 19.22 -25.05
N ASN A 476 -14.23 18.62 -26.23
CA ASN A 476 -13.19 18.37 -27.23
C ASN A 476 -11.91 17.74 -26.65
N LEU A 477 -12.07 16.56 -26.04
CA LEU A 477 -11.00 15.84 -25.33
C LEU A 477 -9.83 15.47 -26.26
N SER A 478 -8.61 15.57 -25.77
CA SER A 478 -7.38 15.21 -26.48
C SER A 478 -6.22 14.86 -25.54
N ASN A 479 -5.10 14.36 -26.07
CA ASN A 479 -3.88 14.05 -25.30
C ASN A 479 -4.10 13.17 -24.05
N GLU A 480 -5.01 12.21 -24.18
CA GLU A 480 -5.36 11.23 -23.15
C GLU A 480 -4.20 10.31 -22.77
N GLY A 481 -4.00 10.06 -21.47
CA GLY A 481 -3.00 9.10 -21.03
C GLY A 481 -3.00 8.79 -19.52
N TRP A 482 -2.68 7.52 -19.21
CA TRP A 482 -2.34 7.10 -17.85
C TRP A 482 -0.90 7.47 -17.52
N ILE A 483 -0.68 7.99 -16.31
CA ILE A 483 0.61 8.48 -15.84
C ILE A 483 1.37 7.36 -15.14
N ASN A 484 2.59 7.08 -15.58
CA ASN A 484 3.46 6.05 -15.01
C ASN A 484 4.85 6.56 -14.61
N GLN A 485 5.03 7.89 -14.60
CA GLN A 485 6.24 8.55 -14.11
C GLN A 485 5.90 9.41 -12.91
N GLN A 486 6.79 9.38 -11.91
CA GLN A 486 6.70 10.30 -10.79
C GLN A 486 7.48 11.56 -11.17
N THR A 487 6.75 12.66 -11.33
CA THR A 487 7.30 13.97 -11.64
C THR A 487 7.08 14.92 -10.47
N THR A 488 7.64 16.12 -10.60
CA THR A 488 7.54 17.20 -9.62
C THR A 488 6.44 18.20 -9.96
N ASP A 489 5.87 18.10 -11.16
CA ASP A 489 4.72 18.88 -11.58
C ASP A 489 3.41 18.19 -11.17
N VAL A 490 2.30 18.66 -11.72
CA VAL A 490 0.97 18.11 -11.46
C VAL A 490 0.70 16.80 -12.21
N PHE A 491 1.47 16.49 -13.25
CA PHE A 491 1.33 15.30 -14.11
C PHE A 491 2.19 14.14 -13.59
N SER A 492 1.87 13.71 -12.36
CA SER A 492 2.58 12.67 -11.64
C SER A 492 1.57 11.63 -11.14
N TYR A 493 1.94 10.34 -11.11
CA TYR A 493 1.12 9.37 -10.37
C TYR A 493 1.23 9.63 -8.87
N LYS A 494 0.23 9.21 -8.09
CA LYS A 494 0.17 9.54 -6.66
C LYS A 494 1.03 8.58 -5.83
N PHE A 495 0.70 7.28 -5.88
CA PHE A 495 1.40 6.22 -5.15
C PHE A 495 1.86 5.08 -6.07
N TYR A 496 1.03 4.72 -7.05
CA TYR A 496 1.27 3.59 -7.94
C TYR A 496 1.22 4.02 -9.40
N LYS A 497 2.07 3.44 -10.24
CA LYS A 497 2.03 3.62 -11.68
C LYS A 497 0.63 3.34 -12.19
N ASP A 498 0.15 4.22 -13.05
CA ASP A 498 -1.17 4.14 -13.66
C ASP A 498 -2.34 4.19 -12.66
N ASP A 499 -2.15 4.81 -11.48
CA ASP A 499 -3.22 5.23 -10.56
C ASP A 499 -3.80 6.62 -10.90
N THR A 500 -3.22 7.32 -11.88
CA THR A 500 -3.59 8.67 -12.26
C THR A 500 -3.74 8.78 -13.77
N TYR A 501 -4.79 9.45 -14.20
CA TYR A 501 -5.14 9.69 -15.60
C TYR A 501 -5.18 11.18 -15.91
N SER A 502 -4.72 11.56 -17.10
CA SER A 502 -4.76 12.94 -17.60
C SER A 502 -5.43 13.01 -18.97
N VAL A 503 -6.19 14.09 -19.20
CA VAL A 503 -6.77 14.42 -20.50
C VAL A 503 -6.84 15.94 -20.69
N ASP A 504 -6.49 16.42 -21.87
CA ASP A 504 -6.67 17.82 -22.24
C ASP A 504 -8.09 18.07 -22.73
N PHE A 505 -8.64 19.24 -22.44
CA PHE A 505 -9.96 19.65 -22.89
C PHE A 505 -10.04 21.15 -23.19
N ILE A 506 -11.01 21.52 -24.02
CA ILE A 506 -11.32 22.89 -24.40
C ILE A 506 -12.77 23.19 -24.00
N VAL A 507 -12.98 24.27 -23.26
CA VAL A 507 -14.32 24.72 -22.92
C VAL A 507 -14.92 25.45 -24.12
N PRO A 508 -16.14 25.12 -24.60
CA PRO A 508 -16.74 25.83 -25.72
C PRO A 508 -16.91 27.34 -25.44
N ASP A 509 -16.72 28.17 -26.46
CA ASP A 509 -16.90 29.62 -26.34
C ASP A 509 -18.37 30.04 -26.08
N ASP A 510 -19.32 29.17 -26.40
CA ASP A 510 -20.77 29.43 -26.34
C ASP A 510 -21.45 28.80 -25.12
N VAL A 511 -20.66 28.35 -24.13
CA VAL A 511 -21.22 27.88 -22.86
C VAL A 511 -21.94 29.01 -22.12
N ASP A 512 -23.01 28.65 -21.41
CA ASP A 512 -23.66 29.56 -20.47
C ASP A 512 -22.71 29.80 -19.28
N THR A 513 -22.33 31.05 -19.05
CA THR A 513 -21.39 31.50 -18.01
C THR A 513 -22.09 32.26 -16.86
N GLU A 514 -23.41 32.43 -16.90
CA GLU A 514 -24.14 33.18 -15.87
C GLU A 514 -24.42 32.35 -14.61
N ASN A 515 -23.43 32.29 -13.70
CA ASN A 515 -23.50 31.55 -12.42
C ASN A 515 -23.80 30.05 -12.59
N THR A 516 -23.09 29.42 -13.52
CA THR A 516 -23.22 28.01 -13.87
C THR A 516 -21.93 27.24 -13.57
N SER A 517 -22.08 25.93 -13.41
CA SER A 517 -20.95 25.01 -13.22
C SER A 517 -21.02 23.88 -14.24
N ILE A 518 -19.86 23.43 -14.68
CA ILE A 518 -19.67 22.21 -15.44
C ILE A 518 -19.75 21.05 -14.46
N ASN A 519 -20.77 20.21 -14.60
CA ASN A 519 -20.92 18.97 -13.83
C ASN A 519 -20.29 17.83 -14.63
N TRP A 520 -19.39 17.10 -13.99
CA TRP A 520 -18.59 16.05 -14.62
C TRP A 520 -19.19 14.67 -14.35
N SER A 521 -18.92 13.73 -15.25
CA SER A 521 -19.28 12.33 -15.10
C SER A 521 -18.15 11.49 -15.65
N ILE A 522 -17.57 10.66 -14.79
CA ILE A 522 -16.40 9.83 -15.10
C ILE A 522 -16.81 8.36 -14.98
N ASP A 523 -16.62 7.62 -16.06
CA ASP A 523 -16.86 6.18 -16.12
C ASP A 523 -15.60 5.43 -16.52
N VAL A 524 -15.14 4.52 -15.66
CA VAL A 524 -13.99 3.67 -15.96
C VAL A 524 -14.07 2.39 -15.16
N ALA A 525 -13.58 1.30 -15.76
CA ALA A 525 -13.37 0.04 -15.06
C ALA A 525 -11.88 -0.19 -14.77
N ASP A 526 -11.59 -0.91 -13.69
CA ASP A 526 -10.23 -1.33 -13.31
C ASP A 526 -9.73 -2.54 -14.13
N MET A 527 -8.57 -3.10 -13.75
CA MET A 527 -7.95 -4.21 -14.49
C MET A 527 -8.77 -5.50 -14.52
N VAL A 528 -9.75 -5.67 -13.63
CA VAL A 528 -10.63 -6.85 -13.54
C VAL A 528 -12.09 -6.51 -13.89
N GLY A 529 -12.36 -5.29 -14.33
CA GLY A 529 -13.68 -4.86 -14.79
C GLY A 529 -14.62 -4.36 -13.69
N GLN A 530 -14.12 -4.04 -12.50
CA GLN A 530 -14.90 -3.33 -11.48
C GLN A 530 -14.99 -1.86 -11.86
N ARG A 531 -16.20 -1.29 -11.90
CA ARG A 531 -16.40 0.14 -12.16
C ARG A 531 -16.26 0.95 -10.88
N LEU A 532 -16.19 2.26 -11.02
CA LEU A 532 -16.04 3.18 -9.90
C LEU A 532 -17.14 2.98 -8.86
N ASP A 533 -16.78 3.19 -7.60
CA ASP A 533 -17.74 3.58 -6.59
C ASP A 533 -18.40 4.90 -7.02
N SER A 534 -19.72 4.86 -7.25
CA SER A 534 -20.48 6.01 -7.75
C SER A 534 -20.68 7.09 -6.69
N ASP A 535 -20.65 6.73 -5.40
CA ASP A 535 -20.77 7.67 -4.29
C ASP A 535 -19.61 7.50 -3.30
N PRO A 536 -18.44 8.10 -3.57
CA PRO A 536 -17.29 8.00 -2.68
C PRO A 536 -17.50 8.61 -1.30
N GLN A 537 -18.62 9.33 -1.05
CA GLN A 537 -18.98 9.85 0.28
C GLN A 537 -19.11 8.71 1.29
N THR A 538 -19.63 7.57 0.86
CA THR A 538 -19.72 6.38 1.70
C THR A 538 -18.57 5.43 1.40
N VAL A 539 -17.70 5.19 2.38
CA VAL A 539 -16.56 4.29 2.17
C VAL A 539 -17.07 2.86 1.90
N VAL A 540 -16.63 2.29 0.78
CA VAL A 540 -16.82 0.87 0.48
C VAL A 540 -16.18 0.03 1.58
N THR A 541 -16.98 -0.79 2.25
CA THR A 541 -16.51 -1.73 3.28
C THR A 541 -16.92 -3.15 2.94
N TRP A 542 -16.45 -4.11 3.73
CA TRP A 542 -16.80 -5.52 3.57
C TRP A 542 -17.57 -6.04 4.78
N ALA A 543 -18.74 -6.61 4.54
CA ALA A 543 -19.51 -7.28 5.59
C ALA A 543 -20.42 -8.34 4.99
N ASN A 544 -20.69 -9.40 5.77
CA ASN A 544 -21.62 -10.46 5.40
C ASN A 544 -21.34 -11.06 3.99
N GLY A 545 -20.06 -11.14 3.61
CA GLY A 545 -19.63 -11.78 2.36
C GLY A 545 -19.75 -10.95 1.09
N GLN A 546 -19.96 -9.64 1.20
CA GLN A 546 -20.10 -8.75 0.05
C GLN A 546 -19.67 -7.31 0.38
N TRP A 547 -19.46 -6.52 -0.67
CA TRP A 547 -19.28 -5.08 -0.56
C TRP A 547 -20.51 -4.42 0.09
N GLN A 548 -20.25 -3.48 0.98
CA GLN A 548 -21.22 -2.54 1.54
C GLN A 548 -20.85 -1.15 1.03
N ASN A 549 -21.85 -0.31 0.81
CA ASN A 549 -21.66 1.04 0.27
C ASN A 549 -20.84 1.00 -1.04
N TYR A 550 -21.26 0.15 -1.97
CA TYR A 550 -20.67 0.14 -3.30
C TYR A 550 -21.81 0.38 -4.28
N GLU A 551 -21.90 1.60 -4.78
CA GLU A 551 -23.08 2.12 -5.46
C GLU A 551 -22.95 1.99 -6.99
N ASP A 552 -24.08 1.79 -7.66
CA ASP A 552 -24.19 1.99 -9.10
C ASP A 552 -24.52 3.45 -9.46
N SER A 553 -24.61 3.75 -10.76
CA SER A 553 -24.90 5.10 -11.27
C SER A 553 -26.28 5.68 -10.88
N ASN A 554 -27.10 4.93 -10.13
CA ASN A 554 -28.38 5.39 -9.59
C ASN A 554 -28.38 5.39 -8.04
N ASP A 555 -27.19 5.40 -7.42
CA ASP A 555 -26.96 5.37 -5.98
C ASP A 555 -27.60 4.14 -5.32
N GLN A 556 -27.66 3.01 -6.04
CA GLN A 556 -28.18 1.75 -5.51
C GLN A 556 -27.04 0.78 -5.19
N ALA A 557 -27.20 0.01 -4.10
CA ALA A 557 -26.25 -1.02 -3.73
C ALA A 557 -25.98 -1.99 -4.89
N SER A 558 -24.70 -2.19 -5.18
CA SER A 558 -24.19 -2.87 -6.35
C SER A 558 -23.05 -3.82 -6.00
N ILE A 559 -22.69 -4.65 -6.97
CA ILE A 559 -21.47 -5.47 -6.95
C ILE A 559 -20.60 -5.22 -8.19
N ILE A 560 -20.93 -4.17 -8.97
CA ILE A 560 -20.28 -3.82 -10.25
C ILE A 560 -19.79 -2.36 -10.27
N GLY A 561 -20.44 -1.45 -9.53
CA GLY A 561 -20.13 -0.02 -9.54
C GLY A 561 -20.83 0.77 -10.64
N GLY A 562 -20.42 2.02 -10.84
CA GLY A 562 -21.07 2.98 -11.72
C GLY A 562 -20.18 4.12 -12.21
N VAL A 563 -20.83 5.27 -12.39
CA VAL A 563 -20.26 6.53 -12.88
C VAL A 563 -20.12 7.46 -11.67
N ASP A 564 -18.96 8.07 -11.47
CA ASP A 564 -18.80 9.11 -10.45
C ASP A 564 -19.16 10.47 -11.06
N SER A 565 -20.15 11.16 -10.48
CA SER A 565 -20.61 12.49 -10.89
C SER A 565 -20.50 13.55 -9.78
N SER A 566 -19.57 13.36 -8.84
CA SER A 566 -19.44 14.19 -7.64
C SER A 566 -18.84 15.58 -7.89
N TYR A 567 -18.26 15.83 -9.07
CA TYR A 567 -17.45 17.03 -9.32
C TYR A 567 -18.20 18.07 -10.13
N SER A 568 -18.16 19.31 -9.64
CA SER A 568 -18.74 20.49 -10.30
C SER A 568 -17.73 21.63 -10.26
N VAL A 569 -17.47 22.26 -11.40
CA VAL A 569 -16.48 23.35 -11.51
C VAL A 569 -17.11 24.57 -12.16
N VAL A 570 -16.97 25.74 -11.53
CA VAL A 570 -17.52 27.01 -12.03
C VAL A 570 -16.88 27.39 -13.36
N VAL A 571 -17.72 27.82 -14.31
CA VAL A 571 -17.31 28.36 -15.61
C VAL A 571 -17.75 29.82 -15.74
N SER A 572 -16.88 30.68 -16.27
CA SER A 572 -17.12 32.12 -16.36
C SER A 572 -16.46 32.75 -17.60
N ASP A 573 -16.79 34.01 -17.90
CA ASP A 573 -16.05 34.84 -18.86
C ASP A 573 -14.97 35.70 -18.18
N THR A 574 -14.91 35.67 -16.84
CA THR A 574 -14.03 36.54 -16.05
C THR A 574 -13.35 35.77 -14.93
N SER A 575 -12.10 36.14 -14.64
CA SER A 575 -11.36 35.65 -13.47
C SER A 575 -12.00 36.11 -12.15
N ILE A 576 -11.83 35.31 -11.11
CA ILE A 576 -12.19 35.61 -9.72
C ILE A 576 -11.33 36.76 -9.18
N TYR A 577 -10.04 36.71 -9.50
CA TYR A 577 -9.03 37.61 -8.93
C TYR A 577 -8.50 38.62 -9.94
N SER A 578 -8.04 39.76 -9.42
CA SER A 578 -7.37 40.80 -10.21
C SER A 578 -6.00 40.35 -10.76
N PHE A 579 -5.37 39.38 -10.09
CA PHE A 579 -4.06 38.82 -10.45
C PHE A 579 -4.12 37.30 -10.46
N ALA A 580 -3.47 36.69 -11.45
CA ALA A 580 -3.43 35.24 -11.59
C ALA A 580 -2.79 34.54 -10.37
N PRO A 581 -3.19 33.28 -10.09
CA PRO A 581 -2.57 32.47 -9.06
C PRO A 581 -1.07 32.26 -9.29
N MET A 582 -0.24 32.61 -8.30
CA MET A 582 1.22 32.47 -8.37
C MET A 582 1.81 32.29 -6.97
N ILE A 583 2.93 31.57 -6.89
CA ILE A 583 3.72 31.39 -5.67
C ILE A 583 4.58 32.64 -5.44
N GLN A 584 4.66 33.10 -4.19
CA GLN A 584 5.62 34.13 -3.79
C GLN A 584 7.00 33.50 -3.49
N PRO A 585 8.14 34.15 -3.82
CA PRO A 585 9.47 33.52 -3.74
C PRO A 585 9.93 33.09 -2.35
N THR A 586 9.54 33.83 -1.32
CA THR A 586 9.98 33.60 0.06
C THR A 586 9.08 34.36 1.03
N GLY A 587 9.00 33.87 2.27
CA GLY A 587 8.34 34.57 3.36
C GLY A 587 7.92 33.63 4.49
N LEU A 588 7.38 34.24 5.54
CA LEU A 588 6.67 33.59 6.63
C LEU A 588 5.17 33.63 6.34
N TYR A 589 4.50 32.52 6.60
CA TYR A 589 3.08 32.32 6.33
C TYR A 589 2.39 31.66 7.52
N TYR A 590 1.13 31.99 7.73
CA TYR A 590 0.34 31.44 8.83
C TYR A 590 -1.14 31.44 8.49
N ASP A 591 -1.92 30.66 9.23
CA ASP A 591 -3.38 30.80 9.27
C ASP A 591 -3.74 31.79 10.39
N PRO A 592 -4.41 32.93 10.08
CA PRO A 592 -4.86 33.87 11.11
C PRO A 592 -5.78 33.25 12.18
N SER A 593 -6.51 32.19 11.86
CA SER A 593 -7.34 31.44 12.82
C SER A 593 -6.51 30.49 13.70
N ARG A 594 -5.25 30.21 13.31
CA ARG A 594 -4.31 29.33 14.01
C ARG A 594 -3.02 30.08 14.39
N SER A 595 -3.17 31.34 14.82
CA SER A 595 -2.03 32.18 15.22
C SER A 595 -1.24 31.55 16.37
N GLY A 596 0.05 31.28 16.14
CA GLY A 596 0.93 30.57 17.07
C GLY A 596 1.70 29.42 16.42
N GLU A 597 1.31 29.03 15.20
CA GLU A 597 2.02 28.14 14.30
C GLU A 597 2.14 28.77 12.91
N GLY A 598 3.01 28.23 12.06
CA GLY A 598 3.22 28.77 10.71
C GLY A 598 4.33 28.10 9.93
N PHE A 599 4.47 28.53 8.68
CA PHE A 599 5.42 28.02 7.71
C PHE A 599 6.41 29.09 7.32
N SER A 600 7.64 28.68 7.06
CA SER A 600 8.63 29.45 6.30
C SER A 600 8.98 28.65 5.07
N TYR A 601 9.05 29.29 3.92
CA TYR A 601 9.64 28.63 2.75
C TYR A 601 10.44 29.59 1.89
N GLU A 602 11.35 28.99 1.13
CA GLU A 602 12.24 29.69 0.21
C GLU A 602 12.28 28.91 -1.10
N LEU A 603 11.94 29.56 -2.21
CA LEU A 603 12.18 28.98 -3.54
C LEU A 603 13.67 29.04 -3.85
N LEU A 604 14.21 27.94 -4.36
CA LEU A 604 15.64 27.71 -4.60
C LEU A 604 15.88 27.35 -6.06
N GLY A 605 16.70 28.14 -6.75
CA GLY A 605 17.03 27.88 -8.15
C GLY A 605 15.79 27.93 -9.06
N ALA A 606 15.68 26.99 -10.01
CA ALA A 606 14.60 26.99 -11.00
C ALA A 606 13.31 26.29 -10.52
N THR A 607 13.41 25.33 -9.60
CA THR A 607 12.28 24.47 -9.19
C THR A 607 12.32 24.05 -7.73
N GLY A 608 13.41 24.29 -7.00
CA GLY A 608 13.58 23.78 -5.63
C GLY A 608 12.80 24.58 -4.60
N VAL A 609 12.44 23.94 -3.50
CA VAL A 609 11.84 24.59 -2.31
C VAL A 609 12.54 24.07 -1.07
N TRP A 610 12.88 24.98 -0.16
CA TRP A 610 13.18 24.66 1.22
C TRP A 610 12.03 25.15 2.08
N LEU A 611 11.40 24.24 2.84
CA LEU A 611 10.25 24.55 3.69
C LEU A 611 10.50 24.09 5.13
N GLN A 612 10.02 24.91 6.06
CA GLN A 612 9.99 24.62 7.48
C GLN A 612 8.59 24.90 8.04
N TRP A 613 8.11 24.02 8.90
CA TRP A 613 6.83 24.15 9.59
C TRP A 613 7.04 24.15 11.10
N PHE A 614 6.54 25.18 11.76
CA PHE A 614 6.60 25.37 13.20
C PHE A 614 5.22 25.18 13.81
N THR A 615 5.07 24.18 14.67
CA THR A 615 3.81 23.81 15.32
C THR A 615 4.10 23.17 16.69
N TYR A 616 3.21 22.30 17.16
CA TYR A 616 3.26 21.61 18.44
C TYR A 616 2.97 20.11 18.24
N ASP A 617 3.17 19.30 19.28
CA ASP A 617 2.64 17.93 19.34
C ASP A 617 1.31 17.87 20.11
N ALA A 618 0.79 16.65 20.36
CA ALA A 618 -0.46 16.44 21.09
C ALA A 618 -0.36 16.78 22.59
N ASP A 619 0.85 16.79 23.15
CA ASP A 619 1.13 17.14 24.55
C ASP A 619 1.41 18.65 24.72
N GLY A 620 1.53 19.36 23.61
CA GLY A 620 1.75 20.80 23.52
C GLY A 620 3.22 21.23 23.58
N ASN A 621 4.15 20.29 23.37
CA ASN A 621 5.55 20.64 23.17
C ASN A 621 5.73 21.23 21.77
N GLN A 622 6.62 22.21 21.63
CA GLN A 622 6.97 22.77 20.33
C GLN A 622 7.51 21.66 19.40
N LYS A 623 7.16 21.74 18.13
CA LYS A 623 7.68 20.89 17.06
C LYS A 623 8.09 21.73 15.86
N TRP A 624 9.12 21.28 15.18
CA TRP A 624 9.50 21.83 13.89
C TRP A 624 9.81 20.70 12.90
N TYR A 625 9.36 20.90 11.67
CA TYR A 625 9.53 19.96 10.57
C TYR A 625 10.21 20.65 9.41
N SER A 626 10.98 19.89 8.63
CA SER A 626 11.69 20.44 7.48
C SER A 626 11.52 19.55 6.26
N GLY A 627 11.46 20.17 5.09
CA GLY A 627 11.26 19.47 3.83
C GLY A 627 11.94 20.17 2.69
N VAL A 628 12.65 19.39 1.87
CA VAL A 628 13.06 19.83 0.54
C VAL A 628 12.01 19.33 -0.44
N GLY A 629 11.55 20.21 -1.30
CA GLY A 629 10.58 19.83 -2.32
C GLY A 629 10.76 20.64 -3.58
N GLN A 630 9.68 20.75 -4.33
CA GLN A 630 9.68 21.39 -5.63
C GLN A 630 8.45 22.28 -5.77
N TYR A 631 8.53 23.26 -6.66
CA TYR A 631 7.40 24.08 -7.04
C TYR A 631 7.17 24.06 -8.54
N SER A 632 5.91 24.21 -8.93
CA SER A 632 5.48 24.36 -10.32
C SER A 632 4.26 25.26 -10.38
N ALA A 633 4.27 26.25 -11.27
CA ALA A 633 3.22 27.26 -11.42
C ALA A 633 2.79 27.90 -10.07
N ASN A 634 1.60 27.58 -9.57
CA ASN A 634 1.04 28.07 -8.31
C ASN A 634 1.11 27.05 -7.14
N LYS A 635 1.87 25.95 -7.29
CA LYS A 635 1.90 24.83 -6.35
C LYS A 635 3.30 24.53 -5.78
N ILE A 636 3.39 24.24 -4.48
CA ILE A 636 4.55 23.64 -3.80
C ILE A 636 4.20 22.21 -3.39
N THR A 637 5.12 21.27 -3.63
CA THR A 637 5.01 19.87 -3.21
C THR A 637 6.23 19.46 -2.39
N ILE A 638 5.99 18.94 -1.19
CA ILE A 638 6.97 18.27 -0.32
C ILE A 638 6.55 16.81 -0.17
N ASN A 639 7.23 15.88 -0.86
CA ASN A 639 6.87 14.46 -0.81
C ASN A 639 7.25 13.79 0.51
N ASN A 640 8.29 14.28 1.18
CA ASN A 640 8.73 13.77 2.47
C ASN A 640 9.12 14.95 3.37
N LEU A 641 8.16 15.36 4.20
CA LEU A 641 8.37 16.27 5.30
C LEU A 641 8.97 15.46 6.46
N THR A 642 10.04 15.95 7.08
CA THR A 642 10.81 15.17 8.05
C THR A 642 10.81 15.80 9.44
N GLU A 643 10.78 14.92 10.44
CA GLU A 643 11.06 15.24 11.83
C GLU A 643 12.52 14.87 12.14
N THR A 644 13.26 15.78 12.78
CA THR A 644 14.68 15.57 13.12
C THR A 644 14.83 15.23 14.59
N HIS A 645 15.61 14.21 14.93
CA HIS A 645 15.73 13.69 16.31
C HIS A 645 17.16 13.70 16.81
N GLY A 646 17.35 13.49 18.11
CA GLY A 646 18.64 13.19 18.73
C GLY A 646 19.50 14.40 19.12
N GLY A 647 19.02 15.62 18.89
CA GLY A 647 19.70 16.85 19.29
C GLY A 647 19.50 17.21 20.76
N THR A 648 20.34 18.11 21.28
CA THR A 648 20.24 18.71 22.62
C THR A 648 20.85 20.11 22.56
N PHE A 649 20.31 21.07 23.31
CA PHE A 649 20.82 22.44 23.30
C PHE A 649 22.26 22.55 23.81
N GLY A 650 23.00 23.53 23.29
CA GLY A 650 24.27 23.97 23.89
C GLY A 650 25.48 23.12 23.49
N GLU A 651 26.45 23.01 24.41
CA GLU A 651 27.72 22.31 24.20
C GLU A 651 27.58 20.78 24.05
N ASP A 652 26.47 20.21 24.54
CA ASP A 652 26.20 18.78 24.48
C ASP A 652 25.65 18.32 23.11
N PHE A 653 25.38 19.25 22.19
CA PHE A 653 24.96 18.91 20.84
C PHE A 653 26.02 18.07 20.13
N ASN A 654 25.59 16.96 19.53
CA ASN A 654 26.43 16.10 18.71
C ASN A 654 25.72 15.78 17.38
N PRO A 655 26.25 16.21 16.23
CA PRO A 655 25.62 15.96 14.93
C PRO A 655 25.52 14.47 14.60
N GLU A 656 26.37 13.61 15.15
CA GLU A 656 26.34 12.16 14.91
C GLU A 656 25.12 11.47 15.55
N ASN A 657 24.43 12.15 16.48
CA ASN A 657 23.20 11.64 17.08
C ASN A 657 21.96 12.00 16.24
N ILE A 658 22.11 12.85 15.21
CA ILE A 658 20.99 13.35 14.43
C ILE A 658 20.51 12.31 13.43
N TYR A 659 19.21 12.02 13.47
CA TYR A 659 18.53 11.18 12.48
C TYR A 659 17.15 11.75 12.14
N HIS A 660 16.61 11.38 10.97
CA HIS A 660 15.35 11.90 10.47
C HIS A 660 14.32 10.78 10.32
N THR A 661 13.07 11.08 10.66
CA THR A 661 11.92 10.21 10.36
C THR A 661 10.96 10.95 9.44
N SER A 662 10.25 10.22 8.59
CA SER A 662 9.17 10.82 7.79
C SER A 662 8.05 11.25 8.72
N PHE A 663 7.55 12.46 8.54
CA PHE A 663 6.36 12.99 9.18
C PHE A 663 5.17 13.03 8.21
N GLY A 664 5.39 12.84 6.90
CA GLY A 664 4.32 12.80 5.90
C GLY A 664 4.66 13.62 4.66
N SER A 665 3.64 14.06 3.94
CA SER A 665 3.75 14.89 2.74
C SER A 665 2.92 16.17 2.88
N LEU A 666 3.28 17.19 2.11
CA LEU A 666 2.62 18.49 2.16
C LEU A 666 2.49 19.09 0.76
N GLU A 667 1.32 19.63 0.46
CA GLU A 667 1.03 20.39 -0.76
C GLU A 667 0.50 21.78 -0.40
N ILE A 668 0.97 22.82 -1.08
CA ILE A 668 0.48 24.20 -0.96
C ILE A 668 0.05 24.70 -2.33
N ILE A 669 -1.20 25.13 -2.48
CA ILE A 669 -1.72 25.72 -3.72
C ILE A 669 -2.09 27.17 -3.46
N PHE A 670 -1.44 28.09 -4.17
CA PHE A 670 -1.67 29.53 -4.06
C PHE A 670 -2.88 29.95 -4.90
N ASN A 671 -3.69 30.83 -4.31
CA ASN A 671 -4.82 31.50 -4.97
C ASN A 671 -4.36 32.69 -5.81
N GLY A 672 -5.29 33.22 -6.62
CA GLY A 672 -5.13 34.53 -7.21
C GLY A 672 -5.01 35.63 -6.16
N GLY A 673 -4.57 36.80 -6.60
CA GLY A 673 -4.20 37.90 -5.73
C GLY A 673 -5.08 39.14 -5.87
N GLU A 674 -5.08 39.95 -4.82
CA GLU A 674 -5.69 41.27 -4.79
C GLU A 674 -4.65 42.38 -4.61
N ALA A 675 -4.93 43.57 -5.16
CA ALA A 675 -4.00 44.71 -5.05
C ALA A 675 -3.83 45.18 -3.60
N ILE A 676 -2.59 45.37 -3.16
CA ILE A 676 -2.24 46.02 -1.90
C ILE A 676 -2.14 47.53 -2.14
N ILE A 677 -3.01 48.31 -1.49
CA ILE A 677 -3.08 49.77 -1.70
C ILE A 677 -2.99 50.51 -0.34
N PRO A 678 -1.92 51.28 -0.08
CA PRO A 678 -0.68 51.40 -0.88
C PRO A 678 0.18 50.14 -0.75
N ALA A 679 0.97 49.82 -1.77
CA ALA A 679 1.91 48.70 -1.76
C ALA A 679 2.91 48.80 -0.58
N VAL A 680 3.34 47.65 -0.07
CA VAL A 680 4.37 47.54 0.99
C VAL A 680 5.70 47.26 0.32
N GLY A 681 6.46 48.30 0.01
CA GLY A 681 7.71 48.17 -0.77
C GLY A 681 7.45 47.59 -2.16
N SER A 682 8.10 46.46 -2.49
CA SER A 682 7.86 45.72 -3.74
C SER A 682 6.66 44.76 -3.68
N HIS A 683 5.92 44.73 -2.56
CA HIS A 683 4.77 43.87 -2.37
C HIS A 683 3.47 44.64 -2.67
N ASP A 684 2.95 44.46 -3.87
CA ASP A 684 1.75 45.11 -4.43
C ASP A 684 0.53 44.18 -4.62
N VAL A 685 0.66 42.89 -4.31
CA VAL A 685 -0.35 41.84 -4.44
C VAL A 685 -0.38 40.99 -3.17
N ALA A 686 -1.56 40.86 -2.56
CA ALA A 686 -1.80 39.95 -1.44
C ALA A 686 -2.38 38.63 -1.94
N ARG A 687 -1.81 37.51 -1.50
CA ARG A 687 -2.27 36.16 -1.85
C ARG A 687 -2.58 35.35 -0.62
N THR A 688 -3.45 34.36 -0.82
CA THR A 688 -3.70 33.28 0.14
C THR A 688 -3.34 31.96 -0.50
N ALA A 689 -3.13 30.93 0.31
CA ALA A 689 -2.92 29.57 -0.19
C ALA A 689 -3.69 28.55 0.65
N LYS A 690 -3.98 27.40 0.05
CA LYS A 690 -4.52 26.23 0.71
C LYS A 690 -3.38 25.24 0.96
N VAL A 691 -3.36 24.64 2.15
CA VAL A 691 -2.39 23.62 2.53
C VAL A 691 -3.12 22.32 2.76
N LEU A 692 -2.57 21.25 2.21
CA LEU A 692 -2.93 19.88 2.53
C LEU A 692 -1.68 19.17 3.04
N TYR A 693 -1.69 18.84 4.33
CA TYR A 693 -0.73 17.89 4.91
C TYR A 693 -1.38 16.52 4.97
N THR A 694 -0.64 15.48 4.63
CA THR A 694 -1.03 14.06 4.78
C THR A 694 0.05 13.34 5.57
N ASP A 695 -0.29 12.77 6.72
CA ASP A 695 0.65 12.02 7.55
C ASP A 695 1.02 10.67 6.93
N VAL A 696 1.92 9.94 7.61
CA VAL A 696 2.42 8.63 7.14
C VAL A 696 1.34 7.54 7.06
N ASN A 697 0.20 7.71 7.76
CA ASN A 697 -0.92 6.78 7.79
C ASN A 697 -2.10 7.26 6.91
N GLY A 698 -1.90 8.32 6.11
CA GLY A 698 -2.93 8.88 5.23
C GLY A 698 -3.90 9.87 5.88
N LYS A 699 -3.76 10.20 7.17
CA LYS A 699 -4.61 11.21 7.82
C LYS A 699 -4.25 12.60 7.33
N LYS A 700 -5.26 13.43 7.08
CA LYS A 700 -5.08 14.76 6.50
C LYS A 700 -5.29 15.87 7.52
N LEU A 701 -4.55 16.97 7.35
CA LEU A 701 -4.80 18.26 7.97
C LEU A 701 -4.85 19.33 6.89
N ARG A 702 -5.90 20.16 6.91
CA ARG A 702 -6.06 21.28 5.99
C ARG A 702 -6.00 22.60 6.74
N THR A 703 -5.30 23.57 6.15
CA THR A 703 -5.21 24.93 6.69
C THR A 703 -5.06 25.96 5.57
N ASN A 704 -5.22 27.24 5.89
CA ASN A 704 -5.02 28.33 4.95
C ASN A 704 -3.73 29.08 5.30
N LEU A 705 -3.08 29.67 4.30
CA LEU A 705 -1.93 30.53 4.49
C LEU A 705 -2.23 31.95 4.06
N HIS A 706 -1.83 32.88 4.91
CA HIS A 706 -1.70 34.29 4.65
C HIS A 706 -0.23 34.68 4.83
N GLN A 707 0.27 35.54 3.94
CA GLN A 707 1.59 36.12 4.08
C GLN A 707 1.67 36.92 5.39
N LEU A 708 2.64 36.59 6.23
CA LEU A 708 2.95 37.28 7.48
C LEU A 708 4.06 38.32 7.28
N SER A 709 5.10 37.97 6.53
CA SER A 709 6.27 38.82 6.33
C SER A 709 6.36 39.39 4.91
N TYR A 710 6.62 40.69 4.84
CA TYR A 710 6.91 41.43 3.59
C TYR A 710 8.42 41.65 3.50
N VAL A 711 9.11 40.67 2.91
CA VAL A 711 10.57 40.62 2.81
C VAL A 711 11.07 41.72 1.87
N LYS A 712 12.00 42.55 2.37
CA LYS A 712 12.57 43.67 1.62
C LYS A 712 13.23 43.19 0.34
N GLY A 713 12.89 43.82 -0.78
CA GLY A 713 13.49 43.52 -2.09
C GLY A 713 13.03 42.22 -2.74
N ALA A 714 12.25 41.38 -2.07
CA ALA A 714 11.54 40.27 -2.72
C ALA A 714 10.38 40.83 -3.57
N ILE A 715 10.13 40.22 -4.72
CA ILE A 715 9.01 40.57 -5.61
C ILE A 715 7.89 39.54 -5.50
N ASN A 716 6.63 39.96 -5.64
CA ASN A 716 5.48 39.08 -5.52
C ASN A 716 5.34 38.06 -6.66
N ASP A 717 5.66 38.48 -7.88
CA ASP A 717 5.50 37.67 -9.08
C ASP A 717 6.87 37.40 -9.70
N ILE A 718 7.27 36.14 -9.76
CA ILE A 718 8.47 35.71 -10.49
C ILE A 718 8.10 35.71 -11.99
N ARG A 719 8.10 36.90 -12.62
CA ARG A 719 8.00 36.98 -14.08
C ARG A 719 9.39 36.75 -14.66
N ILE A 720 9.49 35.89 -15.68
CA ILE A 720 10.74 35.43 -16.33
C ILE A 720 11.66 36.59 -16.78
N LEU A 721 11.15 37.82 -16.87
CA LEU A 721 11.86 38.98 -17.40
C LEU A 721 12.49 39.93 -16.35
N ASP A 722 12.31 39.70 -15.03
CA ASP A 722 12.70 40.70 -14.00
C ASP A 722 13.71 40.20 -12.95
N LEU A 723 14.87 39.67 -13.36
CA LEU A 723 15.99 39.39 -12.44
C LEU A 723 17.33 40.02 -12.90
N PRO A 724 18.04 40.80 -12.06
CA PRO A 724 17.56 41.60 -10.94
C PRO A 724 17.96 43.10 -11.03
N VAL A 725 17.11 43.95 -10.44
CA VAL A 725 17.50 45.27 -9.94
C VAL A 725 18.53 45.04 -8.83
N VAL A 726 19.75 45.55 -9.00
CA VAL A 726 20.77 45.49 -7.94
C VAL A 726 20.31 46.39 -6.79
N PHE A 727 19.96 45.80 -5.65
CA PHE A 727 19.71 46.56 -4.43
C PHE A 727 21.04 47.02 -3.83
N PRO A 728 21.18 48.31 -3.47
CA PRO A 728 22.40 48.82 -2.84
C PRO A 728 22.60 48.35 -1.38
N GLU A 729 21.61 47.65 -0.80
CA GLU A 729 21.68 47.11 0.56
C GLU A 729 21.91 45.60 0.56
N PRO A 730 22.64 45.04 1.54
CA PRO A 730 22.99 43.62 1.62
C PRO A 730 21.82 42.72 2.06
N VAL A 731 20.60 42.97 1.57
CA VAL A 731 19.40 42.21 1.95
C VAL A 731 19.52 40.74 1.54
N GLY A 732 19.93 40.48 0.29
CA GLY A 732 20.18 39.12 -0.19
C GLY A 732 21.43 38.46 0.41
N LEU A 733 22.29 39.19 1.12
CA LEU A 733 23.35 38.60 1.96
C LEU A 733 22.74 38.07 3.26
N ILE A 734 21.83 38.81 3.90
CA ILE A 734 21.26 38.47 5.21
C ILE A 734 20.09 37.48 5.11
N THR A 735 19.08 37.80 4.29
CA THR A 735 17.82 37.03 4.22
C THR A 735 18.06 35.61 3.71
N GLY A 736 17.50 34.62 4.40
CA GLY A 736 17.58 33.19 4.09
C GLY A 736 17.87 32.35 5.33
N SER A 737 18.12 31.06 5.10
CA SER A 737 18.48 30.09 6.12
C SER A 737 19.99 30.05 6.36
N TRP A 738 20.39 29.87 7.62
CA TRP A 738 21.77 29.82 8.12
C TRP A 738 21.94 28.65 9.10
N TYR A 739 23.16 28.11 9.20
CA TYR A 739 23.46 27.00 10.11
C TYR A 739 24.96 26.94 10.46
N ASP A 740 25.31 26.22 11.52
CA ASP A 740 26.70 25.82 11.78
C ASP A 740 26.94 24.44 11.13
N PRO A 741 27.89 24.29 10.19
CA PRO A 741 28.19 23.00 9.56
C PRO A 741 28.60 21.89 10.53
N ASN A 742 29.12 22.23 11.71
CA ASN A 742 29.46 21.24 12.76
C ASN A 742 28.26 20.89 13.65
N ARG A 743 27.10 21.52 13.41
CA ARG A 743 25.87 21.36 14.17
C ARG A 743 24.67 21.12 13.25
N SER A 744 24.90 20.38 12.15
CA SER A 744 23.84 20.00 11.21
C SER A 744 22.71 19.28 11.96
N GLY A 745 21.49 19.81 11.88
CA GLY A 745 20.34 19.36 12.68
C GLY A 745 19.64 20.49 13.46
N GLU A 746 20.19 21.70 13.44
CA GLU A 746 19.59 22.95 13.92
C GLU A 746 19.99 24.13 13.02
N GLY A 747 19.28 25.25 13.11
CA GLY A 747 19.60 26.42 12.28
C GLY A 747 18.66 27.61 12.44
N TYR A 748 18.91 28.63 11.64
CA TYR A 748 18.29 29.95 11.75
C TYR A 748 17.66 30.34 10.42
N ILE A 749 16.50 30.98 10.43
CA ILE A 749 15.96 31.73 9.29
C ILE A 749 15.97 33.21 9.68
N ILE A 750 16.54 34.03 8.81
CA ILE A 750 16.57 35.48 9.00
C ILE A 750 15.87 36.14 7.82
N GLU A 751 15.00 37.10 8.09
CA GLU A 751 14.36 37.92 7.07
C GLU A 751 14.49 39.40 7.39
N ILE A 752 14.90 40.20 6.39
CA ILE A 752 14.83 41.66 6.47
C ILE A 752 13.51 42.12 5.87
N LEU A 753 12.73 42.90 6.62
CA LEU A 753 11.42 43.39 6.19
C LEU A 753 11.50 44.78 5.55
N GLU A 754 10.46 45.16 4.81
CA GLU A 754 10.34 46.48 4.17
C GLU A 754 10.37 47.67 5.15
N ASP A 755 10.04 47.44 6.43
CA ASP A 755 10.15 48.45 7.48
C ASP A 755 11.54 48.52 8.16
N ASN A 756 12.53 47.80 7.61
CA ASN A 756 13.91 47.66 8.07
C ASN A 756 14.10 46.92 9.41
N ARG A 757 13.11 46.16 9.87
CA ARG A 757 13.30 45.20 10.96
C ARG A 757 13.86 43.88 10.44
N ALA A 758 14.63 43.20 11.28
CA ALA A 758 14.96 41.79 11.06
C ALA A 758 14.00 40.88 11.86
N ILE A 759 13.56 39.80 11.24
CA ILE A 759 12.88 38.67 11.89
C ILE A 759 13.85 37.48 11.97
N LEU A 760 13.78 36.75 13.08
CA LEU A 760 14.52 35.52 13.34
C LEU A 760 13.55 34.40 13.68
N LEU A 761 13.71 33.25 13.02
CA LEU A 761 13.29 31.94 13.54
C LEU A 761 14.54 31.12 13.83
N PHE A 762 14.61 30.49 15.00
CA PHE A 762 15.70 29.58 15.37
C PHE A 762 15.08 28.24 15.75
N TYR A 763 15.36 27.18 15.00
CA TYR A 763 14.95 25.80 15.33
C TYR A 763 16.12 25.04 15.92
N THR A 764 15.90 24.43 17.08
CA THR A 764 16.90 23.72 17.90
C THR A 764 16.17 22.77 18.87
N TYR A 765 16.82 22.44 19.97
CA TYR A 765 16.35 21.54 21.00
C TYR A 765 16.41 22.23 22.36
N ASP A 766 15.65 21.75 23.34
CA ASP A 766 15.81 22.14 24.73
C ASP A 766 16.95 21.34 25.42
N LEU A 767 17.13 21.52 26.74
CA LEU A 767 18.14 20.79 27.53
C LEU A 767 17.81 19.30 27.72
N ALA A 768 16.57 18.89 27.45
CA ALA A 768 16.12 17.49 27.51
C ALA A 768 16.12 16.80 26.13
N GLY A 769 16.43 17.54 25.06
CA GLY A 769 16.43 17.06 23.68
C GLY A 769 15.07 17.13 22.98
N ASN A 770 14.06 17.76 23.59
CA ASN A 770 12.79 18.04 22.89
C ASN A 770 13.01 19.16 21.88
N HIS A 771 12.19 19.19 20.84
CA HIS A 771 12.20 20.30 19.88
C HIS A 771 11.89 21.64 20.55
N MET A 772 12.59 22.67 20.11
CA MET A 772 12.36 24.05 20.53
C MET A 772 12.52 24.96 19.32
N TRP A 773 11.61 25.91 19.16
CA TRP A 773 11.76 26.96 18.17
C TRP A 773 11.52 28.33 18.78
N LEU A 774 12.31 29.30 18.34
CA LEU A 774 12.36 30.64 18.92
C LEU A 774 12.05 31.70 17.87
N LEU A 775 11.43 32.79 18.32
CA LEU A 775 11.05 33.91 17.47
C LEU A 775 11.65 35.22 18.00
N GLY A 776 12.33 35.95 17.11
CA GLY A 776 12.74 37.33 17.33
C GLY A 776 12.08 38.24 16.28
N SER A 777 11.19 39.15 16.68
CA SER A 777 10.40 39.96 15.73
C SER A 777 10.81 41.44 15.65
N SER A 778 11.86 41.83 16.36
CA SER A 778 12.27 43.23 16.53
C SER A 778 13.78 43.41 16.39
N GLY A 779 14.41 42.63 15.52
CA GLY A 779 15.85 42.70 15.26
C GLY A 779 16.23 44.05 14.68
N VAL A 780 17.28 44.67 15.24
CA VAL A 780 17.85 45.93 14.75
C VAL A 780 19.06 45.63 13.89
N ILE A 781 19.13 46.25 12.71
CA ILE A 781 20.21 46.04 11.74
C ILE A 781 21.19 47.21 11.84
N ASN A 782 22.47 46.90 12.06
CA ASN A 782 23.57 47.85 12.04
C ASN A 782 24.58 47.41 10.97
N ALA A 783 24.66 48.14 9.85
CA ALA A 783 25.58 47.81 8.75
C ALA A 783 26.65 48.90 8.59
N GLU A 784 27.92 48.53 8.76
CA GLU A 784 29.08 49.38 8.48
C GLU A 784 29.98 48.68 7.44
N GLY A 785 29.83 49.05 6.16
CA GLY A 785 30.55 48.40 5.07
C GLY A 785 30.15 46.93 4.91
N ASN A 786 31.13 46.02 4.99
CA ASN A 786 30.93 44.57 4.80
C ASN A 786 30.64 43.81 6.11
N ASN A 787 30.56 44.52 7.25
CA ASN A 787 30.21 43.96 8.55
C ASN A 787 28.78 44.35 8.90
N ILE A 788 27.96 43.35 9.20
CA ILE A 788 26.54 43.52 9.52
C ILE A 788 26.28 42.91 10.88
N THR A 789 25.74 43.70 11.79
CA THR A 789 25.28 43.22 13.09
C THR A 789 23.76 43.23 13.15
N LEU A 790 23.16 42.15 13.65
CA LEU A 790 21.73 42.03 13.94
C LEU A 790 21.53 41.80 15.43
N ASP A 791 20.81 42.70 16.09
CA ASP A 791 20.57 42.66 17.54
C ASP A 791 19.11 42.32 17.85
N PHE A 792 18.88 41.15 18.46
CA PHE A 792 17.57 40.68 18.92
C PHE A 792 17.52 40.67 20.46
N ASN A 793 17.14 41.80 21.06
CA ASN A 793 17.09 41.97 22.52
C ASN A 793 15.86 41.33 23.21
N ASN A 794 14.97 40.69 22.44
CA ASN A 794 13.81 40.00 22.98
C ASN A 794 13.43 38.85 22.06
N VAL A 795 13.98 37.68 22.37
CA VAL A 795 13.67 36.42 21.71
C VAL A 795 12.79 35.60 22.64
N ILE A 796 11.74 35.01 22.06
CA ILE A 796 10.71 34.27 22.79
C ILE A 796 10.61 32.83 22.30
N ILE A 797 10.11 31.95 23.17
CA ILE A 797 9.50 30.68 22.80
C ILE A 797 7.98 30.77 22.99
N THR A 798 7.26 29.76 22.54
CA THR A 798 5.83 29.61 22.77
C THR A 798 5.51 28.29 23.48
N ASP A 799 4.44 28.29 24.25
CA ASP A 799 3.87 27.09 24.86
C ASP A 799 2.33 27.11 24.78
N GLY A 800 1.68 25.99 25.11
CA GLY A 800 0.22 25.89 25.25
C GLY A 800 -0.57 25.65 23.96
N GLY A 801 0.07 25.70 22.79
CA GLY A 801 -0.51 25.19 21.54
C GLY A 801 -0.50 23.66 21.49
N ILE A 802 -1.40 23.05 20.73
CA ILE A 802 -1.46 21.59 20.50
C ILE A 802 -1.70 21.29 19.01
N PHE A 803 -1.18 20.17 18.51
CA PHE A 803 -1.31 19.81 17.10
C PHE A 803 -2.76 19.51 16.67
N GLY A 804 -3.05 19.72 15.38
CA GLY A 804 -4.26 19.21 14.74
C GLY A 804 -5.49 20.10 14.89
N GLU A 805 -6.67 19.49 14.79
CA GLU A 805 -7.97 20.17 14.77
C GLU A 805 -8.30 20.88 16.10
N ASP A 806 -7.76 20.40 17.21
CA ASP A 806 -8.00 20.95 18.55
C ASP A 806 -7.16 22.21 18.87
N PHE A 807 -6.32 22.67 17.92
CA PHE A 807 -5.52 23.88 18.11
C PHE A 807 -6.40 25.09 18.43
N ASN A 808 -6.02 25.84 19.48
CA ASN A 808 -6.67 27.09 19.84
C ASN A 808 -5.63 28.19 20.06
N PRO A 809 -5.65 29.29 19.26
CA PRO A 809 -4.65 30.36 19.36
C PRO A 809 -4.66 31.07 20.71
N ASN A 810 -5.77 31.04 21.45
CA ASN A 810 -5.86 31.69 22.77
C ASN A 810 -5.08 30.96 23.87
N ASN A 811 -4.69 29.71 23.63
CA ASN A 811 -3.88 28.94 24.58
C ASN A 811 -2.38 29.19 24.41
N VAL A 812 -1.97 29.82 23.30
CA VAL A 812 -0.56 30.04 22.98
C VAL A 812 -0.02 31.19 23.82
N ASN A 813 0.90 30.88 24.74
CA ASN A 813 1.61 31.88 25.52
C ASN A 813 2.96 32.20 24.88
N ARG A 814 3.44 33.43 25.10
CA ARG A 814 4.76 33.88 24.67
C ARG A 814 5.65 34.00 25.90
N VAL A 815 6.72 33.23 25.92
CA VAL A 815 7.64 33.16 27.07
C VAL A 815 8.98 33.76 26.65
N PRO A 816 9.48 34.79 27.35
CA PRO A 816 10.82 35.32 27.12
C PRO A 816 11.86 34.22 27.27
N TRP A 817 12.76 34.11 26.28
CA TRP A 817 13.86 33.16 26.28
C TRP A 817 15.21 33.84 26.54
N GLY A 818 15.45 34.98 25.87
CA GLY A 818 16.73 35.67 25.96
C GLY A 818 17.00 36.62 24.80
N GLU A 819 18.28 36.77 24.47
CA GLU A 819 18.80 37.69 23.45
C GLU A 819 19.72 36.94 22.48
N LEU A 820 19.70 37.33 21.20
CA LEU A 820 20.65 36.86 20.19
C LEU A 820 21.27 38.03 19.42
N GLN A 821 22.55 37.92 19.13
CA GLN A 821 23.28 38.84 18.26
C GLN A 821 23.96 38.06 17.14
N PHE A 822 23.83 38.55 15.90
CA PHE A 822 24.52 38.01 14.74
C PHE A 822 25.55 39.01 14.23
N GLU A 823 26.77 38.57 13.99
CA GLU A 823 27.82 39.31 13.28
C GLU A 823 28.08 38.60 11.95
N LEU A 824 27.48 39.12 10.87
CA LEU A 824 27.54 38.54 9.53
C LEU A 824 28.58 39.28 8.69
N ASN A 825 29.23 38.53 7.81
CA ASN A 825 30.19 39.06 6.85
C ASN A 825 29.83 38.69 5.40
N CYS A 826 30.41 39.44 4.47
CA CYS A 826 30.22 39.28 3.03
C CYS A 826 30.71 37.95 2.41
N THR A 827 31.31 37.04 3.16
CA THR A 827 31.63 35.70 2.64
C THR A 827 30.48 34.70 2.80
N GLY A 828 29.34 35.14 3.35
CA GLY A 828 28.24 34.25 3.70
C GLY A 828 28.56 33.45 4.97
N THR A 829 29.45 33.96 5.82
CA THR A 829 29.76 33.40 7.13
C THR A 829 29.49 34.44 8.20
N GLY A 830 29.38 34.01 9.44
CA GLY A 830 29.16 34.90 10.56
C GLY A 830 29.32 34.19 11.90
N VAL A 831 29.05 34.94 12.95
CA VAL A 831 29.03 34.45 14.32
C VAL A 831 27.69 34.81 14.93
N VAL A 832 27.03 33.84 15.54
CA VAL A 832 25.86 34.07 16.40
C VAL A 832 26.29 33.94 17.84
N SER A 833 25.88 34.88 18.69
CA SER A 833 26.05 34.85 20.14
C SER A 833 24.68 34.94 20.80
N TYR A 834 24.45 34.20 21.87
CA TYR A 834 23.21 34.25 22.63
C TYR A 834 23.44 34.42 24.12
N PHE A 835 22.43 34.95 24.80
CA PHE A 835 22.32 34.99 26.24
C PHE A 835 20.90 34.64 26.68
N SER A 836 20.77 33.71 27.61
CA SER A 836 19.51 33.29 28.21
C SER A 836 19.72 33.01 29.70
N ASP A 837 18.76 33.41 30.54
CA ASP A 837 18.81 33.15 31.97
C ASP A 837 18.79 31.65 32.32
N ILE A 838 18.14 30.85 31.47
CA ILE A 838 17.97 29.40 31.67
C ILE A 838 19.03 28.61 30.91
N PHE A 839 19.30 29.00 29.66
CA PHE A 839 20.20 28.25 28.76
C PHE A 839 21.65 28.76 28.77
N GLY A 840 21.95 29.80 29.54
CA GLY A 840 23.29 30.39 29.64
C GLY A 840 23.65 31.22 28.42
N SER A 841 24.94 31.28 28.09
CA SER A 841 25.45 32.03 26.95
C SER A 841 26.37 31.17 26.10
N GLY A 842 26.32 31.35 24.80
CA GLY A 842 27.19 30.64 23.87
C GLY A 842 27.40 31.40 22.57
N GLN A 843 28.34 30.90 21.77
CA GLN A 843 28.73 31.50 20.50
C GLN A 843 29.03 30.42 19.47
N TYR A 844 28.50 30.56 18.26
CA TYR A 844 28.68 29.60 17.17
C TYR A 844 29.05 30.31 15.87
N THR A 845 29.89 29.65 15.07
CA THR A 845 30.19 30.10 13.71
C THR A 845 29.13 29.55 12.77
N ILE A 846 28.53 30.41 11.97
CA ILE A 846 27.46 30.05 11.04
C ILE A 846 27.84 30.35 9.61
N THR A 847 27.25 29.60 8.69
CA THR A 847 27.34 29.78 7.25
C THR A 847 25.93 29.86 6.67
N LYS A 848 25.77 30.65 5.61
CA LYS A 848 24.51 30.75 4.89
C LYS A 848 24.21 29.44 4.16
N LEU A 849 23.00 28.91 4.37
CA LEU A 849 22.54 27.66 3.77
C LEU A 849 21.82 27.90 2.43
N THR A 850 20.95 28.89 2.38
CA THR A 850 20.08 29.13 1.22
C THR A 850 20.19 30.57 0.73
N ASN A 851 19.92 30.77 -0.56
CA ASN A 851 19.75 32.09 -1.15
C ASN A 851 18.37 32.10 -1.82
N PRO A 852 17.37 32.76 -1.20
CA PRO A 852 16.03 32.80 -1.77
C PRO A 852 16.02 33.35 -3.19
N LEU A 853 15.21 32.75 -4.04
CA LEU A 853 14.97 33.23 -5.39
C LEU A 853 14.53 34.71 -5.34
N THR A 854 14.99 35.50 -6.31
CA THR A 854 14.82 36.98 -6.39
C THR A 854 15.68 37.84 -5.46
N LEU A 855 16.39 37.24 -4.50
CA LEU A 855 17.31 37.96 -3.59
C LEU A 855 18.77 37.58 -3.89
N PRO A 856 19.43 38.20 -4.88
CA PRO A 856 20.81 37.86 -5.21
C PRO A 856 21.73 38.15 -4.02
N PHE A 857 22.64 37.21 -3.77
CA PHE A 857 23.78 37.44 -2.89
C PHE A 857 24.72 38.44 -3.57
N VAL A 858 24.76 39.67 -3.09
CA VAL A 858 25.67 40.72 -3.60
C VAL A 858 26.62 41.12 -2.50
N CYS A 859 27.91 41.03 -2.79
CA CYS A 859 28.96 41.59 -1.97
C CYS A 859 29.81 42.52 -2.84
N ASP A 860 30.01 43.74 -2.37
CA ASP A 860 30.91 44.67 -3.04
C ASP A 860 32.35 44.18 -2.87
N GLU A 861 32.97 43.72 -3.95
CA GLU A 861 34.42 43.59 -4.05
C GLU A 861 35.03 45.01 -4.07
N LYS A 862 35.26 45.59 -2.89
CA LYS A 862 36.05 46.82 -2.75
C LYS A 862 37.22 46.66 -1.81
#